data_AF-A0A934DZ17-F1
#
_entry.id   AF-A0A934DZ17-F1
#
_cell.length_a   1.000
_cell.length_b   1.000
_cell.length_c   1.000
_cell.angle_alpha   90.00
_cell.angle_beta   90.00
_cell.angle_gamma   90.00
#
_symmetry.space_group_name_H-M   'P 1'
#
loop_
_entity.id
_entity.type
_entity.pdbx_description
1 polymer ?
#
loop_
_entity_poly.entity_id
_entity_poly.type
_entity_poly.pdbx_seq_one_letter_code
_entity_poly.pdbx_strand_id
1 'polypeptide(L)'
;MPSVKNDPTALRALVSQRVSDKCLSQADANEVLAQAARDGITAQEGAAVVDGLVEALEKDSLDLTGVEQQAATHSLLGALDAQSPLPLDKSAAAPLPDGTVNYSKLLALQAEAKTQRLATSSFGGAAVGVDKRGELTLDRRRVPLELGHPTEATLEALWTLARPAQLSGLSEVGAKALQQRLVEAVGSAAATPVQDPDKFKRLAAICAGTAALSEVAAQWSPQTVNAMLQIAEESPNPMTRALARRGLDAAPLDEAQRARRDVLPEVEDAEELLEAFDKTRSEKAGIGVLSFEGPAAELTLSAMTFASGSAGVANLLETFKEWDQLEKGPDQTFSKEELGQLRTLLEGYVQKSEQTGFLFGTLKNNAPKDRAAIASQRAFAQIEPELKADPPSLQGCPLTRSQADFILGIAPNVRDLSAVGKMVQCLAMAQGIFKESLPPLWPGPSAPNEPLDPAAFALFERVAADYQDCISGKADGKLEYSDLLNDLSREAAEIHASLAPRLRELKARPPSWEGVRLSPEAAGYLEAQARHHLRSSMSVDNLGRALKVWSEKSGGNIEGASFEQFRAMVEEYKASWPKLSTFDFNKLERIASFKVAGKEVPLCTLNGQQTGLAEFYDKVALSVAGAFARDTLRHPWMADRWGYRAKQMVELMDVVAEQAARGEGPVAFLSQENPGKTVEILATGADGGHEQLLYSVKDPQTGLEVSRWAQGSDGALAPSKQGVEPILLAASVGKDGDLRVTVPDSIQTTRFPLQNPYTVGDKIDVHYEDDQAYETQVEGMTFETQWKVLEGEITGYDAQGNYTVRFKTPRGEEKTQTVPLSTLRKANNPHYFSPAGSSFADVSINVATDEALRTFLEEAKPIIQAHLPADGSMATMSPKELARRQKECIEALQGYASRIKYPQEAENTTDPNSKAFQALEQTNRFPLGELAKIQRGVCRHQCIFEHLLLQQAGIDSRLTSGAANTSGNDFRGYHLWAEVTLADNERYLSDQTWHHPHIPLWSGAYSVDRQRQEMYDRTAHFDRNIVN
;
A
#
# COMPACT_ATOMS: atom_id res chain seq x y z
N MET A 1 -9.90 -3.97 82.73
CA MET A 1 -9.13 -2.99 81.93
C MET A 1 -9.04 -1.71 82.73
N PRO A 2 -7.88 -1.03 82.77
CA PRO A 2 -7.76 0.26 83.45
C PRO A 2 -8.72 1.26 82.79
N SER A 3 -9.39 2.06 83.62
CA SER A 3 -10.26 3.15 83.20
C SER A 3 -9.44 4.16 82.41
N VAL A 4 -9.74 4.28 81.11
CA VAL A 4 -9.26 5.35 80.24
C VAL A 4 -10.06 6.59 80.60
N LYS A 5 -9.54 7.42 81.50
CA LYS A 5 -10.21 8.64 81.96
C LYS A 5 -9.50 9.84 81.34
N ASN A 6 -10.23 10.71 80.64
CA ASN A 6 -9.69 11.94 80.05
C ASN A 6 -8.44 11.69 79.18
N ASP A 7 -8.47 10.63 78.37
CA ASP A 7 -7.34 10.26 77.52
C ASP A 7 -7.76 10.25 76.04
N PRO A 8 -7.77 11.42 75.39
CA PRO A 8 -8.03 11.57 73.96
C PRO A 8 -7.14 10.66 73.09
N THR A 9 -5.93 10.33 73.55
CA THR A 9 -4.97 9.50 72.82
C THR A 9 -5.46 8.05 72.75
N ALA A 10 -5.89 7.50 73.88
CA ALA A 10 -6.45 6.15 73.93
C ALA A 10 -7.76 6.02 73.13
N LEU A 11 -8.58 7.08 73.12
CA LEU A 11 -9.83 7.09 72.35
C LEU A 11 -9.59 7.18 70.85
N ARG A 12 -8.60 7.96 70.40
CA ARG A 12 -8.13 7.98 69.01
C ARG A 12 -7.54 6.64 68.57
N ALA A 13 -6.77 5.98 69.45
CA ALA A 13 -6.23 4.65 69.19
C ALA A 13 -7.34 3.60 69.05
N LEU A 14 -8.38 3.67 69.88
CA LEU A 14 -9.55 2.80 69.79
C LEU A 14 -10.30 3.00 68.46
N VAL A 15 -10.55 4.25 68.05
CA VAL A 15 -11.17 4.55 66.75
C VAL A 15 -10.33 3.97 65.61
N SER A 16 -9.01 4.18 65.64
CA SER A 16 -8.09 3.67 64.62
C SER A 16 -8.08 2.13 64.55
N GLN A 17 -8.19 1.47 65.70
CA GLN A 17 -8.28 0.01 65.77
C GLN A 17 -9.61 -0.50 65.18
N ARG A 18 -10.71 0.19 65.49
CA ARG A 18 -12.07 -0.26 65.13
C ARG A 18 -12.45 -0.02 63.69
N VAL A 19 -11.80 0.92 63.01
CA VAL A 19 -11.99 1.14 61.58
C VAL A 19 -11.02 0.34 60.72
N SER A 20 -10.05 -0.38 61.28
CA SER A 20 -8.96 -1.01 60.51
C SER A 20 -9.39 -1.97 59.38
N ASP A 21 -10.60 -2.53 59.41
CA ASP A 21 -11.18 -3.42 58.38
C ASP A 21 -12.06 -2.69 57.34
N LYS A 22 -11.85 -1.38 57.13
CA LYS A 22 -12.61 -0.50 56.22
C LYS A 22 -14.09 -0.27 56.59
N CYS A 23 -14.56 -0.81 57.70
CA CYS A 23 -15.94 -0.62 58.17
C CYS A 23 -15.96 -0.07 59.60
N LEU A 24 -16.93 0.80 59.87
CA LEU A 24 -17.33 1.14 61.22
C LEU A 24 -18.71 0.52 61.46
N SER A 25 -18.77 -0.60 62.17
CA SER A 25 -20.07 -1.21 62.49
C SER A 25 -20.79 -0.44 63.58
N GLN A 26 -22.11 -0.65 63.71
CA GLN A 26 -22.87 -0.09 64.84
C GLN A 26 -22.36 -0.59 66.19
N ALA A 27 -21.82 -1.82 66.26
CA ALA A 27 -21.21 -2.37 67.47
C ALA A 27 -19.94 -1.61 67.86
N ASP A 28 -19.09 -1.29 66.87
CA ASP A 28 -17.87 -0.50 67.07
C ASP A 28 -18.20 0.93 67.48
N ALA A 29 -19.18 1.56 66.81
CA ALA A 29 -19.70 2.87 67.17
C ALA A 29 -20.22 2.89 68.61
N ASN A 30 -21.00 1.88 69.02
CA ASN A 30 -21.51 1.75 70.38
C ASN A 30 -20.41 1.51 71.40
N GLU A 31 -19.33 0.80 71.05
CA GLU A 31 -18.17 0.58 71.92
C GLU A 31 -17.36 1.86 72.11
N VAL A 32 -17.09 2.60 71.02
CA VAL A 32 -16.45 3.92 71.08
C VAL A 32 -17.31 4.89 71.91
N LEU A 33 -18.63 4.89 71.73
CA LEU A 33 -19.57 5.66 72.56
C LEU A 33 -19.54 5.21 74.02
N ALA A 34 -19.62 3.91 74.30
CA ALA A 34 -19.61 3.39 75.67
C ALA A 34 -18.29 3.63 76.39
N GLN A 35 -17.19 3.82 75.66
CA GLN A 35 -15.91 4.21 76.22
C GLN A 35 -15.82 5.74 76.42
N ALA A 36 -16.40 6.53 75.53
CA ALA A 36 -16.45 8.00 75.62
C ALA A 36 -17.49 8.54 76.62
N ALA A 37 -18.61 7.83 76.83
CA ALA A 37 -19.80 8.35 77.52
C ALA A 37 -19.98 7.87 78.98
N ARG A 38 -19.07 7.05 79.53
CA ARG A 38 -19.21 6.52 80.90
C ARG A 38 -19.27 7.61 81.97
N ASP A 39 -18.65 8.78 81.75
CA ASP A 39 -18.54 9.87 82.73
C ASP A 39 -18.69 11.29 82.12
N GLY A 40 -19.18 11.39 80.86
CA GLY A 40 -19.32 12.64 80.09
C GLY A 40 -18.10 12.95 79.20
N ILE A 41 -18.34 13.26 77.92
CA ILE A 41 -17.27 13.50 76.93
C ILE A 41 -16.71 14.93 77.04
N THR A 42 -15.38 15.06 77.03
CA THR A 42 -14.73 16.37 76.90
C THR A 42 -14.61 16.81 75.43
N ALA A 43 -14.52 18.12 75.18
CA ALA A 43 -14.29 18.64 73.83
C ALA A 43 -13.02 18.09 73.15
N GLN A 44 -11.99 17.76 73.94
CA GLN A 44 -10.74 17.17 73.44
C GLN A 44 -10.92 15.70 73.02
N GLU A 45 -11.73 14.92 73.73
CA GLU A 45 -12.06 13.55 73.35
C GLU A 45 -12.97 13.49 72.12
N GLY A 46 -13.96 14.40 72.03
CA GLY A 46 -14.78 14.58 70.83
C GLY A 46 -13.93 14.94 69.60
N ALA A 47 -12.97 15.86 69.77
CA ALA A 47 -12.02 16.20 68.73
C ALA A 47 -11.14 15.01 68.33
N ALA A 48 -10.68 14.20 69.28
CA ALA A 48 -9.87 13.02 69.02
C ALA A 48 -10.61 11.92 68.24
N VAL A 49 -11.93 11.76 68.46
CA VAL A 49 -12.77 10.84 67.66
C VAL A 49 -12.90 11.33 66.23
N VAL A 50 -13.22 12.62 66.06
CA VAL A 50 -13.34 13.24 64.72
C VAL A 50 -12.01 13.13 63.99
N ASP A 51 -10.89 13.48 64.63
CA ASP A 51 -9.55 13.36 64.06
C ASP A 51 -9.21 11.92 63.68
N GLY A 52 -9.57 10.92 64.50
CA GLY A 52 -9.36 9.51 64.21
C GLY A 52 -10.16 9.02 63.00
N LEU A 53 -11.42 9.44 62.87
CA LEU A 53 -12.26 9.08 61.72
C LEU A 53 -11.83 9.80 60.44
N VAL A 54 -11.44 11.08 60.53
CA VAL A 54 -10.87 11.82 59.40
C VAL A 54 -9.56 11.18 58.93
N GLU A 55 -8.67 10.80 59.86
CA GLU A 55 -7.43 10.09 59.54
C GLU A 55 -7.69 8.69 58.93
N ALA A 56 -8.74 8.00 59.35
CA ALA A 56 -9.13 6.72 58.76
C ALA A 56 -9.67 6.88 57.32
N LEU A 57 -10.42 7.94 57.05
CA LEU A 57 -10.85 8.32 55.70
C LEU A 57 -9.66 8.66 54.80
N GLU A 58 -8.69 9.42 55.31
CA GLU A 58 -7.44 9.74 54.58
C GLU A 58 -6.65 8.48 54.20
N LYS A 59 -6.68 7.45 55.05
CA LYS A 59 -5.93 6.19 54.86
C LYS A 59 -6.71 5.12 54.08
N ASP A 60 -7.88 5.44 53.52
CA ASP A 60 -8.81 4.47 52.91
C ASP A 60 -9.14 3.27 53.83
N SER A 61 -9.05 3.52 55.14
CA SER A 61 -9.36 2.56 56.20
C SER A 61 -10.78 2.79 56.73
N LEU A 62 -11.57 3.68 56.14
CA LEU A 62 -12.98 3.85 56.47
C LEU A 62 -13.76 4.19 55.20
N ASP A 63 -14.70 3.33 54.80
CA ASP A 63 -15.59 3.59 53.67
C ASP A 63 -16.96 4.09 54.15
N LEU A 64 -17.32 5.31 53.75
CA LEU A 64 -18.61 5.93 54.06
C LEU A 64 -19.60 5.89 52.88
N THR A 65 -19.37 5.07 51.86
CA THR A 65 -20.31 4.92 50.74
C THR A 65 -21.48 3.98 51.07
N GLY A 66 -21.30 3.07 52.03
CA GLY A 66 -22.33 2.13 52.48
C GLY A 66 -23.33 2.71 53.47
N VAL A 67 -24.61 2.33 53.33
CA VAL A 67 -25.73 2.84 54.14
C VAL A 67 -25.56 2.51 55.63
N GLU A 68 -25.06 1.32 55.96
CA GLU A 68 -24.87 0.89 57.35
C GLU A 68 -23.73 1.64 58.03
N GLN A 69 -22.63 1.90 57.31
CA GLN A 69 -21.47 2.64 57.79
C GLN A 69 -21.79 4.12 57.98
N GLN A 70 -22.59 4.69 57.08
CA GLN A 70 -23.15 6.03 57.26
C GLN A 70 -24.02 6.07 58.53
N ALA A 71 -24.96 5.13 58.69
CA ALA A 71 -25.84 5.08 59.87
C ALA A 71 -25.05 4.97 61.19
N ALA A 72 -24.04 4.10 61.24
CA ALA A 72 -23.15 3.96 62.40
C ALA A 72 -22.35 5.23 62.68
N THR A 73 -21.84 5.89 61.64
CA THR A 73 -21.09 7.16 61.74
C THR A 73 -21.98 8.32 62.22
N HIS A 74 -23.20 8.43 61.68
CA HIS A 74 -24.19 9.41 62.12
C HIS A 74 -24.63 9.15 63.56
N SER A 75 -24.83 7.88 63.94
CA SER A 75 -25.18 7.49 65.31
C SER A 75 -24.07 7.84 66.30
N LEU A 76 -22.82 7.48 65.99
CA LEU A 76 -21.63 7.80 66.79
C LEU A 76 -21.48 9.32 66.96
N LEU A 77 -21.32 10.04 65.85
CA LEU A 77 -21.02 11.48 65.91
C LEU A 77 -22.21 12.31 66.41
N GLY A 78 -23.44 11.92 66.08
CA GLY A 78 -24.63 12.56 66.62
C GLY A 78 -24.75 12.42 68.13
N ALA A 79 -24.45 11.24 68.68
CA ALA A 79 -24.49 11.02 70.12
C ALA A 79 -23.34 11.70 70.89
N LEU A 80 -22.15 11.81 70.28
CA LEU A 80 -21.02 12.57 70.85
C LEU A 80 -21.31 14.08 70.82
N ASP A 81 -21.83 14.59 69.68
CA ASP A 81 -22.14 16.01 69.47
C ASP A 81 -23.24 16.53 70.40
N ALA A 82 -24.21 15.67 70.73
CA ALA A 82 -25.27 15.98 71.70
C ALA A 82 -24.74 16.17 73.13
N GLN A 83 -23.59 15.59 73.46
CA GLN A 83 -22.97 15.70 74.79
C GLN A 83 -21.93 16.83 74.86
N SER A 84 -21.13 17.00 73.81
CA SER A 84 -20.22 18.14 73.63
C SER A 84 -20.15 18.48 72.14
N PRO A 85 -20.30 19.77 71.75
CA PRO A 85 -20.20 20.16 70.35
C PRO A 85 -18.90 19.67 69.71
N LEU A 86 -19.02 18.98 68.57
CA LEU A 86 -17.88 18.48 67.81
C LEU A 86 -17.24 19.60 66.98
N PRO A 87 -15.92 19.52 66.71
CA PRO A 87 -15.20 20.50 65.88
C PRO A 87 -15.45 20.30 64.37
N LEU A 88 -16.73 20.29 63.98
CA LEU A 88 -17.21 20.14 62.60
C LEU A 88 -18.04 21.38 62.23
N ASP A 89 -17.76 22.01 61.08
CA ASP A 89 -18.55 23.13 60.59
C ASP A 89 -19.88 22.65 59.99
N LYS A 90 -20.92 22.60 60.82
CA LYS A 90 -22.25 22.11 60.45
C LYS A 90 -22.93 22.95 59.36
N SER A 91 -22.43 24.15 59.05
CA SER A 91 -22.94 24.97 57.96
C SER A 91 -22.41 24.55 56.58
N ALA A 92 -21.32 23.76 56.54
CA ALA A 92 -20.65 23.34 55.32
C ALA A 92 -21.35 22.18 54.56
N ALA A 93 -22.35 21.54 55.17
CA ALA A 93 -23.13 20.48 54.54
C ALA A 93 -24.63 20.70 54.73
N ALA A 94 -25.41 20.47 53.67
CA ALA A 94 -26.86 20.46 53.78
C ALA A 94 -27.31 19.35 54.75
N PRO A 95 -28.32 19.61 55.62
CA PRO A 95 -28.87 18.58 56.49
C PRO A 95 -29.48 17.43 55.68
N LEU A 96 -29.57 16.27 56.30
CA LEU A 96 -30.27 15.12 55.74
C LEU A 96 -31.79 15.43 55.59
N PRO A 97 -32.54 14.65 54.80
CA PRO A 97 -33.98 14.89 54.57
C PRO A 97 -34.83 14.93 55.84
N ASP A 98 -34.36 14.33 56.94
CA ASP A 98 -34.99 14.32 58.27
C ASP A 98 -34.59 15.53 59.16
N GLY A 99 -33.81 16.46 58.62
CA GLY A 99 -33.32 17.66 59.32
C GLY A 99 -32.07 17.44 60.18
N THR A 100 -31.50 16.22 60.20
CA THR A 100 -30.31 15.91 60.99
C THR A 100 -29.01 16.32 60.27
N VAL A 101 -27.93 16.52 61.05
CA VAL A 101 -26.63 16.93 60.52
C VAL A 101 -26.00 15.82 59.69
N ASN A 102 -25.54 16.13 58.48
CA ASN A 102 -24.87 15.17 57.62
C ASN A 102 -23.39 14.97 58.02
N TYR A 103 -23.16 14.27 59.13
CA TYR A 103 -21.82 13.98 59.66
C TYR A 103 -20.88 13.29 58.68
N SER A 104 -21.37 12.33 57.88
CA SER A 104 -20.57 11.66 56.86
C SER A 104 -20.02 12.64 55.82
N LYS A 105 -20.85 13.59 55.36
CA LYS A 105 -20.41 14.65 54.43
C LYS A 105 -19.46 15.65 55.09
N LEU A 106 -19.68 15.99 56.37
CA LEU A 106 -18.80 16.90 57.10
C LEU A 106 -17.41 16.29 57.36
N LEU A 107 -17.34 15.01 57.72
CA LEU A 107 -16.07 14.29 57.83
C LEU A 107 -15.33 14.24 56.50
N ALA A 108 -16.04 13.96 55.40
CA ALA A 108 -15.47 13.97 54.06
C ALA A 108 -14.94 15.37 53.69
N LEU A 109 -15.68 16.45 53.99
CA LEU A 109 -15.24 17.83 53.74
C LEU A 109 -14.02 18.21 54.59
N GLN A 110 -13.94 17.73 55.83
CA GLN A 110 -12.81 17.99 56.72
C GLN A 110 -11.56 17.17 56.35
N ALA A 111 -11.73 15.97 55.79
CA ALA A 111 -10.68 15.23 55.12
C ALA A 111 -10.22 15.94 53.83
N GLU A 112 -11.16 16.44 53.03
CA GLU A 112 -10.90 17.23 51.81
C GLU A 112 -10.09 18.50 52.12
N ALA A 113 -10.36 19.19 53.24
CA ALA A 113 -9.62 20.39 53.67
C ALA A 113 -8.12 20.14 53.94
N LYS A 114 -7.68 18.88 54.00
CA LYS A 114 -6.28 18.49 54.24
C LYS A 114 -5.53 18.07 52.97
N THR A 115 -6.21 17.89 51.83
CA THR A 115 -5.60 17.63 50.52
C THR A 115 -5.56 18.91 49.71
N GLN A 116 -4.38 19.27 49.21
CA GLN A 116 -4.23 20.48 48.42
C GLN A 116 -4.44 20.17 46.95
N ARG A 117 -5.48 20.76 46.35
CA ARG A 117 -5.73 20.64 44.92
C ARG A 117 -4.71 21.43 44.11
N LEU A 118 -4.27 20.85 43.00
CA LEU A 118 -3.42 21.53 42.04
C LEU A 118 -4.24 22.56 41.23
N ALA A 119 -3.54 23.47 40.56
CA ALA A 119 -4.15 24.62 39.91
C ALA A 119 -4.96 24.27 38.65
N THR A 120 -4.57 23.20 37.94
CA THR A 120 -5.30 22.70 36.76
C THR A 120 -5.68 21.23 36.93
N SER A 121 -6.76 20.83 36.26
CA SER A 121 -7.08 19.41 36.08
C SER A 121 -6.00 18.67 35.28
N SER A 122 -6.07 17.35 35.33
CA SER A 122 -5.28 16.46 34.48
C SER A 122 -5.61 16.62 33.00
N PHE A 123 -4.79 16.00 32.15
CA PHE A 123 -5.05 15.90 30.73
C PHE A 123 -6.37 15.16 30.40
N GLY A 124 -6.82 14.25 31.26
CA GLY A 124 -8.16 13.62 31.19
C GLY A 124 -9.30 14.43 31.81
N GLY A 125 -9.02 15.59 32.41
CA GLY A 125 -10.01 16.48 33.05
C GLY A 125 -10.28 16.21 34.53
N ALA A 126 -9.65 15.20 35.12
CA ALA A 126 -9.79 14.82 36.52
C ALA A 126 -9.05 15.80 37.46
N ALA A 127 -9.58 15.98 38.68
CA ALA A 127 -8.94 16.83 39.68
C ALA A 127 -7.77 16.12 40.34
N VAL A 128 -6.56 16.72 40.26
CA VAL A 128 -5.35 16.19 40.91
C VAL A 128 -5.06 16.94 42.21
N GLY A 129 -4.65 16.22 43.24
CA GLY A 129 -4.28 16.81 44.52
C GLY A 129 -3.12 16.10 45.21
N VAL A 130 -2.45 16.81 46.12
CA VAL A 130 -1.33 16.34 46.93
C VAL A 130 -1.67 16.53 48.39
N ASP A 131 -1.55 15.48 49.21
CA ASP A 131 -1.76 15.59 50.65
C ASP A 131 -0.48 16.01 51.41
N LYS A 132 -0.58 16.18 52.73
CA LYS A 132 0.57 16.56 53.58
C LYS A 132 1.65 15.49 53.68
N ARG A 133 1.39 14.25 53.24
CA ARG A 133 2.34 13.12 53.19
C ARG A 133 2.94 12.94 51.79
N GLY A 134 2.62 13.83 50.85
CA GLY A 134 3.08 13.74 49.46
C GLY A 134 2.36 12.68 48.64
N GLU A 135 1.18 12.22 49.06
CA GLU A 135 0.36 11.27 48.31
C GLU A 135 -0.44 11.96 47.22
N LEU A 136 -0.47 11.33 46.04
CA LEU A 136 -1.25 11.81 44.91
C LEU A 136 -2.68 11.31 45.00
N THR A 137 -3.59 12.18 44.59
CA THR A 137 -5.00 11.86 44.38
C THR A 137 -5.44 12.29 42.99
N LEU A 138 -6.28 11.47 42.35
CA LEU A 138 -6.95 11.74 41.08
C LEU A 138 -8.44 11.53 41.29
N ASP A 139 -9.26 12.56 41.10
CA ASP A 139 -10.69 12.56 41.41
C ASP A 139 -11.00 11.98 42.80
N ARG A 140 -10.19 12.39 43.79
CA ARG A 140 -10.31 12.00 45.22
C ARG A 140 -9.94 10.54 45.51
N ARG A 141 -9.44 9.79 44.53
CA ARG A 141 -8.88 8.46 44.74
C ARG A 141 -7.38 8.55 44.87
N ARG A 142 -6.82 7.85 45.85
CA ARG A 142 -5.37 7.75 46.03
C ARG A 142 -4.74 7.06 44.82
N VAL A 143 -3.65 7.64 44.32
CA VAL A 143 -2.85 7.11 43.22
C VAL A 143 -1.52 6.59 43.79
N PRO A 144 -1.23 5.28 43.70
CA PRO A 144 0.04 4.74 44.16
C PRO A 144 1.20 5.22 43.27
N LEU A 145 2.28 5.69 43.88
CA LEU A 145 3.52 6.08 43.19
C LEU A 145 4.43 4.87 42.94
N GLU A 146 3.92 3.85 42.25
CA GLU A 146 4.65 2.63 41.89
C GLU A 146 5.06 2.68 40.41
N LEU A 147 6.21 3.29 40.12
CA LEU A 147 6.61 3.55 38.73
C LEU A 147 7.15 2.30 38.00
N GLY A 148 7.41 1.20 38.70
CA GLY A 148 7.83 -0.06 38.09
C GLY A 148 6.74 -0.71 37.23
N HIS A 149 5.49 -0.61 37.67
CA HIS A 149 4.28 -1.07 36.97
C HIS A 149 3.18 0.01 37.07
N PRO A 150 3.38 1.17 36.43
CA PRO A 150 2.50 2.31 36.63
C PRO A 150 1.14 2.05 35.99
N THR A 151 0.09 2.45 36.70
CA THR A 151 -1.28 2.47 36.14
C THR A 151 -1.50 3.71 35.27
N GLU A 152 -2.54 3.72 34.45
CA GLU A 152 -2.96 4.92 33.69
C GLU A 152 -3.15 6.14 34.61
N ALA A 153 -3.80 5.94 35.76
CA ALA A 153 -4.00 6.99 36.75
C ALA A 153 -2.68 7.51 37.34
N THR A 154 -1.64 6.66 37.40
CA THR A 154 -0.29 7.05 37.84
C THR A 154 0.36 7.97 36.81
N LEU A 155 0.31 7.59 35.53
CA LEU A 155 0.90 8.35 34.44
C LEU A 155 0.19 9.71 34.26
N GLU A 156 -1.14 9.72 34.29
CA GLU A 156 -1.96 10.92 34.19
C GLU A 156 -1.67 11.91 35.34
N ALA A 157 -1.60 11.42 36.58
CA ALA A 157 -1.27 12.25 37.73
C ALA A 157 0.15 12.84 37.63
N LEU A 158 1.14 12.05 37.19
CA LEU A 158 2.53 12.50 37.05
C LEU A 158 2.71 13.52 35.93
N TRP A 159 2.10 13.31 34.76
CA TRP A 159 2.15 14.31 33.69
C TRP A 159 1.44 15.60 34.09
N THR A 160 0.39 15.50 34.90
CA THR A 160 -0.24 16.69 35.50
C THR A 160 0.74 17.45 36.37
N LEU A 161 1.48 16.78 37.28
CA LEU A 161 2.49 17.45 38.12
C LEU A 161 3.59 18.12 37.30
N ALA A 162 3.94 17.55 36.15
CA ALA A 162 4.95 18.09 35.24
C ALA A 162 4.49 19.34 34.49
N ARG A 163 3.20 19.72 34.55
CA ARG A 163 2.72 20.98 33.93
C ARG A 163 3.32 22.20 34.65
N PRO A 164 3.59 23.30 33.93
CA PRO A 164 4.18 24.49 34.53
C PRO A 164 3.36 25.00 35.72
N ALA A 165 4.07 25.44 36.76
CA ALA A 165 3.53 26.07 37.97
C ALA A 165 2.57 25.22 38.84
N GLN A 166 2.30 23.94 38.55
CA GLN A 166 1.40 23.12 39.38
C GLN A 166 1.86 22.96 40.83
N LEU A 167 3.18 22.88 41.03
CA LEU A 167 3.77 22.65 42.35
C LEU A 167 3.92 23.94 43.16
N SER A 168 3.77 25.12 42.53
CA SER A 168 3.98 26.43 43.14
C SER A 168 2.96 26.77 44.24
N GLY A 169 1.77 26.17 44.17
CA GLY A 169 0.71 26.34 45.15
C GLY A 169 0.89 25.52 46.42
N LEU A 170 1.73 24.46 46.41
CA LEU A 170 1.80 23.46 47.47
C LEU A 170 2.37 24.02 48.78
N SER A 171 1.83 23.56 49.92
CA SER A 171 2.41 23.82 51.23
C SER A 171 3.84 23.28 51.31
N GLU A 172 4.73 23.98 52.01
CA GLU A 172 6.16 23.58 52.11
C GLU A 172 6.33 22.13 52.60
N VAL A 173 5.46 21.70 53.53
CA VAL A 173 5.45 20.32 54.06
C VAL A 173 5.02 19.32 52.98
N GLY A 174 3.93 19.60 52.25
CA GLY A 174 3.44 18.73 51.18
C GLY A 174 4.41 18.66 49.99
N ALA A 175 5.05 19.79 49.63
CA ALA A 175 6.04 19.86 48.57
C ALA A 175 7.29 19.01 48.88
N LYS A 176 7.85 19.13 50.09
CA LYS A 176 9.00 18.32 50.53
C LYS A 176 8.66 16.82 50.59
N ALA A 177 7.48 16.47 51.10
CA ALA A 177 7.03 15.09 51.19
C ALA A 177 6.82 14.46 49.79
N LEU A 178 6.18 15.19 48.87
CA LEU A 178 5.99 14.76 47.48
C LEU A 178 7.34 14.57 46.77
N GLN A 179 8.25 15.53 46.93
CA GLN A 179 9.58 15.49 46.34
C GLN A 179 10.36 14.24 46.79
N GLN A 180 10.37 13.95 48.10
CA GLN A 180 11.04 12.76 48.62
C GLN A 180 10.47 11.47 47.99
N ARG A 181 9.14 11.36 47.91
CA ARG A 181 8.48 10.19 47.31
C ARG A 181 8.75 10.05 45.82
N LEU A 182 8.74 11.15 45.07
CA LEU A 182 9.04 11.13 43.64
C LEU A 182 10.48 10.67 43.38
N VAL A 183 11.45 11.16 44.16
CA VAL A 183 12.86 10.74 44.04
C VAL A 183 13.01 9.24 44.32
N GLU A 184 12.41 8.74 45.41
CA GLU A 184 12.43 7.32 45.77
C GLU A 184 11.78 6.46 44.68
N ALA A 185 10.63 6.88 44.14
CA ALA A 185 9.87 6.14 43.14
C ALA A 185 10.58 6.14 41.77
N VAL A 186 11.16 7.26 41.34
CA VAL A 186 11.96 7.36 40.11
C VAL A 186 13.23 6.51 40.22
N GLY A 187 13.98 6.63 41.32
CA GLY A 187 15.19 5.85 41.54
C GLY A 187 14.92 4.34 41.59
N SER A 188 13.85 3.92 42.27
CA SER A 188 13.48 2.50 42.35
C SER A 188 13.06 1.92 41.00
N ALA A 189 12.37 2.67 40.15
CA ALA A 189 11.91 2.17 38.85
C ALA A 189 12.99 2.24 37.77
N ALA A 190 13.95 3.17 37.87
CA ALA A 190 15.12 3.23 37.01
C ALA A 190 16.01 1.97 37.15
N ALA A 191 15.98 1.30 38.30
CA ALA A 191 16.70 0.06 38.55
C ALA A 191 16.05 -1.20 37.93
N THR A 192 14.83 -1.09 37.39
CA THR A 192 14.10 -2.24 36.79
C THR A 192 14.61 -2.54 35.37
N PRO A 193 14.84 -3.81 34.98
CA PRO A 193 15.37 -4.16 33.66
C PRO A 193 14.54 -3.64 32.47
N VAL A 194 15.21 -3.27 31.37
CA VAL A 194 14.60 -2.65 30.18
C VAL A 194 13.58 -3.55 29.45
N GLN A 195 13.69 -4.89 29.55
CA GLN A 195 12.84 -5.85 28.82
C GLN A 195 11.49 -6.20 29.49
N ASP A 196 10.89 -5.25 30.19
CA ASP A 196 9.61 -5.43 30.89
C ASP A 196 8.41 -5.27 29.92
N PRO A 197 7.32 -6.04 30.05
CA PRO A 197 6.09 -5.87 29.26
C PRO A 197 5.47 -4.47 29.31
N ASP A 198 5.73 -3.66 30.36
CA ASP A 198 5.21 -2.29 30.49
C ASP A 198 6.25 -1.19 30.20
N LYS A 199 7.26 -1.49 29.37
CA LYS A 199 8.40 -0.60 29.07
C LYS A 199 7.96 0.83 28.70
N PHE A 200 6.94 0.99 27.87
CA PHE A 200 6.42 2.29 27.45
C PHE A 200 5.95 3.14 28.64
N LYS A 201 5.02 2.59 29.44
CA LYS A 201 4.38 3.30 30.56
C LYS A 201 5.37 3.58 31.68
N ARG A 202 6.25 2.62 32.01
CA ARG A 202 7.30 2.79 33.02
C ARG A 202 8.25 3.92 32.70
N LEU A 203 8.82 3.93 31.50
CA LEU A 203 9.80 4.96 31.13
C LEU A 203 9.14 6.33 30.97
N ALA A 204 7.89 6.38 30.48
CA ALA A 204 7.09 7.60 30.48
C ALA A 204 6.83 8.13 31.90
N ALA A 205 6.51 7.25 32.86
CA ALA A 205 6.29 7.62 34.25
C ALA A 205 7.57 8.12 34.95
N ILE A 206 8.72 7.49 34.66
CA ILE A 206 10.06 7.96 35.11
C ILE A 206 10.34 9.36 34.56
N CYS A 207 10.08 9.58 33.26
CA CYS A 207 10.27 10.87 32.60
C CYS A 207 9.35 11.94 33.20
N ALA A 208 8.07 11.61 33.42
CA ALA A 208 7.08 12.51 34.02
C ALA A 208 7.44 12.89 35.46
N GLY A 209 7.86 11.92 36.28
CA GLY A 209 8.36 12.16 37.64
C GLY A 209 9.61 13.03 37.66
N THR A 210 10.54 12.79 36.72
CA THR A 210 11.76 13.61 36.54
C THR A 210 11.41 15.04 36.13
N ALA A 211 10.46 15.22 35.21
CA ALA A 211 9.97 16.55 34.82
C ALA A 211 9.34 17.29 36.00
N ALA A 212 8.46 16.64 36.77
CA ALA A 212 7.85 17.23 37.97
C ALA A 212 8.90 17.64 39.01
N LEU A 213 9.92 16.81 39.25
CA LEU A 213 11.03 17.15 40.14
C LEU A 213 11.82 18.37 39.65
N SER A 214 12.02 18.51 38.33
CA SER A 214 12.78 19.62 37.75
C SER A 214 12.12 20.99 38.00
N GLU A 215 10.79 21.05 38.15
CA GLU A 215 10.05 22.31 38.42
C GLU A 215 10.35 22.88 39.82
N VAL A 216 10.78 22.05 40.77
CA VAL A 216 11.10 22.45 42.15
C VAL A 216 12.59 22.33 42.47
N ALA A 217 13.43 22.35 41.43
CA ALA A 217 14.88 22.18 41.52
C ALA A 217 15.59 23.08 42.53
N ALA A 218 15.18 24.34 42.64
CA ALA A 218 15.77 25.31 43.57
C ALA A 218 15.64 24.89 45.05
N GLN A 219 14.74 23.96 45.36
CA GLN A 219 14.47 23.45 46.72
C GLN A 219 15.04 22.05 46.94
N TRP A 220 15.88 21.55 46.03
CA TRP A 220 16.45 20.21 46.14
C TRP A 220 17.34 20.03 47.35
N SER A 221 17.11 18.94 48.08
CA SER A 221 18.01 18.48 49.13
C SER A 221 19.29 17.90 48.51
N PRO A 222 20.42 17.85 49.24
CA PRO A 222 21.63 17.19 48.76
C PRO A 222 21.39 15.73 48.34
N GLN A 223 20.48 15.02 49.02
CA GLN A 223 20.07 13.66 48.66
C GLN A 223 19.35 13.62 47.31
N THR A 224 18.42 14.56 47.08
CA THR A 224 17.73 14.69 45.78
C THR A 224 18.70 15.01 44.67
N VAL A 225 19.64 15.94 44.88
CA VAL A 225 20.68 16.28 43.90
C VAL A 225 21.50 15.04 43.52
N ASN A 226 21.94 14.25 44.50
CA ASN A 226 22.72 13.03 44.23
C ASN A 226 21.92 11.96 43.48
N ALA A 227 20.63 11.80 43.78
CA ALA A 227 19.76 10.89 43.05
C ALA A 227 19.54 11.36 41.60
N MET A 228 19.36 12.67 41.38
CA MET A 228 19.19 13.25 40.04
C MET A 228 20.47 13.20 39.21
N LEU A 229 21.65 13.34 39.83
CA LEU A 229 22.94 13.07 39.20
C LEU A 229 23.02 11.63 38.70
N GLN A 230 22.67 10.66 39.56
CA GLN A 230 22.66 9.25 39.19
C GLN A 230 21.67 8.97 38.04
N ILE A 231 20.46 9.55 38.08
CA ILE A 231 19.48 9.41 36.99
C ILE A 231 20.02 10.00 35.68
N ALA A 232 20.70 11.14 35.72
CA ALA A 232 21.31 11.74 34.54
C ALA A 232 22.48 10.92 33.98
N GLU A 233 23.23 10.21 34.84
CA GLU A 233 24.32 9.31 34.48
C GLU A 233 23.81 8.00 33.85
N GLU A 234 22.79 7.39 34.44
CA GLU A 234 22.39 6.01 34.16
C GLU A 234 21.19 5.90 33.20
N SER A 235 20.40 6.97 33.02
CA SER A 235 19.18 6.88 32.21
C SER A 235 19.51 6.65 30.74
N PRO A 236 18.97 5.60 30.09
CA PRO A 236 19.23 5.33 28.68
C PRO A 236 18.41 6.26 27.75
N ASN A 237 17.56 7.12 28.32
CA ASN A 237 16.63 8.00 27.61
C ASN A 237 17.16 9.46 27.53
N PRO A 238 17.31 10.03 26.31
CA PRO A 238 17.75 11.41 26.10
C PRO A 238 16.87 12.48 26.77
N MET A 239 15.54 12.39 26.65
CA MET A 239 14.61 13.34 27.27
C MET A 239 14.70 13.32 28.80
N THR A 240 14.76 12.13 29.41
CA THR A 240 14.92 12.02 30.88
C THR A 240 16.24 12.61 31.33
N ARG A 241 17.34 12.39 30.59
CA ARG A 241 18.65 13.02 30.87
C ARG A 241 18.60 14.54 30.74
N ALA A 242 17.96 15.06 29.69
CA ALA A 242 17.81 16.50 29.49
C ALA A 242 17.02 17.17 30.62
N LEU A 243 15.92 16.55 31.07
CA LEU A 243 15.11 17.02 32.19
C LEU A 243 15.86 16.96 33.54
N ALA A 244 16.63 15.90 33.78
CA ALA A 244 17.46 15.77 34.96
C ALA A 244 18.56 16.85 35.00
N ARG A 245 19.24 17.08 33.86
CA ARG A 245 20.22 18.17 33.69
C ARG A 245 19.59 19.55 33.90
N ARG A 246 18.42 19.82 33.31
CA ARG A 246 17.66 21.07 33.52
C ARG A 246 17.40 21.35 35.00
N GLY A 247 17.03 20.32 35.76
CA GLY A 247 16.85 20.45 37.21
C GLY A 247 18.17 20.67 37.96
N LEU A 248 19.24 19.93 37.61
CA LEU A 248 20.56 20.12 38.22
C LEU A 248 21.12 21.53 38.00
N ASP A 249 20.84 22.12 36.84
CA ASP A 249 21.27 23.48 36.48
C ASP A 249 20.56 24.57 37.32
N ALA A 250 19.37 24.25 37.82
CA ALA A 250 18.57 25.12 38.68
C ALA A 250 18.73 24.81 40.19
N ALA A 251 19.43 23.74 40.55
CA ALA A 251 19.58 23.28 41.94
C ALA A 251 20.81 23.86 42.64
N PRO A 252 20.81 23.97 43.98
CA PRO A 252 21.98 24.34 44.75
C PRO A 252 22.99 23.17 44.80
N LEU A 253 24.04 23.22 43.98
CA LEU A 253 25.10 22.20 43.92
C LEU A 253 26.34 22.58 44.75
N ASP A 254 26.85 21.64 45.54
CA ASP A 254 28.20 21.74 46.12
C ASP A 254 29.31 21.53 45.06
N GLU A 255 30.58 21.70 45.45
CA GLU A 255 31.72 21.60 44.54
C GLU A 255 31.88 20.21 43.91
N ALA A 256 31.63 19.14 44.67
CA ALA A 256 31.74 17.77 44.19
C ALA A 256 30.58 17.39 43.25
N GLN A 257 29.37 17.85 43.57
CA GLN A 257 28.17 17.68 42.75
C GLN A 257 28.28 18.44 41.43
N ARG A 258 28.82 19.66 41.46
CA ARG A 258 29.07 20.46 40.26
C ARG A 258 30.08 19.77 39.34
N ALA A 259 31.16 19.24 39.90
CA ALA A 259 32.14 18.47 39.14
C ALA A 259 31.52 17.21 38.50
N ARG A 260 30.64 16.47 39.20
CA ARG A 260 29.87 15.35 38.61
C ARG A 260 28.93 15.81 37.49
N ARG A 261 28.21 16.91 37.69
CA ARG A 261 27.30 17.48 36.69
C ARG A 261 28.05 17.85 35.41
N ASP A 262 29.22 18.48 35.52
CA ASP A 262 29.98 18.99 34.37
C ASP A 262 30.59 17.89 33.48
N VAL A 263 30.72 16.66 34.00
CA VAL A 263 31.22 15.49 33.23
C VAL A 263 30.11 14.59 32.71
N LEU A 264 28.84 14.92 32.96
CA LEU A 264 27.72 14.15 32.40
C LEU A 264 27.79 14.15 30.87
N PRO A 265 27.35 13.09 30.18
CA PRO A 265 27.22 13.11 28.72
C PRO A 265 26.29 14.25 28.28
N GLU A 266 26.67 14.97 27.22
CA GLU A 266 25.75 15.91 26.57
C GLU A 266 24.60 15.15 25.90
N VAL A 267 23.43 15.79 25.88
CA VAL A 267 22.27 15.30 25.13
C VAL A 267 22.23 16.08 23.83
N GLU A 268 22.25 15.37 22.71
CA GLU A 268 22.12 15.96 21.38
C GLU A 268 20.79 16.71 21.27
N ASP A 269 20.82 17.94 20.75
CA ASP A 269 19.67 18.83 20.60
C ASP A 269 18.83 19.01 21.88
N ALA A 270 19.49 19.08 23.04
CA ALA A 270 18.80 19.15 24.33
C ALA A 270 17.84 20.36 24.44
N GLU A 271 18.21 21.50 23.86
CA GLU A 271 17.39 22.71 23.89
C GLU A 271 16.11 22.53 23.07
N GLU A 272 16.21 21.99 21.85
CA GLU A 272 15.07 21.74 20.97
C GLU A 272 14.14 20.65 21.54
N LEU A 273 14.71 19.59 22.14
CA LEU A 273 13.96 18.57 22.87
C LEU A 273 13.14 19.18 23.99
N LEU A 274 13.78 19.97 24.86
CA LEU A 274 13.12 20.61 25.99
C LEU A 274 12.11 21.67 25.55
N GLU A 275 12.37 22.42 24.48
CA GLU A 275 11.42 23.38 23.92
C GLU A 275 10.15 22.66 23.42
N ALA A 276 10.29 21.57 22.67
CA ALA A 276 9.16 20.78 22.20
C ALA A 276 8.37 20.16 23.36
N PHE A 277 9.07 19.63 24.36
CA PHE A 277 8.48 19.14 25.59
C PHE A 277 7.67 20.23 26.32
N ASP A 278 8.26 21.41 26.49
CA ASP A 278 7.65 22.54 27.18
C ASP A 278 6.41 23.08 26.45
N LYS A 279 6.45 23.11 25.11
CA LYS A 279 5.28 23.41 24.28
C LYS A 279 4.17 22.38 24.46
N THR A 280 4.48 21.09 24.43
CA THR A 280 3.48 20.02 24.56
C THR A 280 2.83 19.99 25.94
N ARG A 281 3.61 20.07 27.03
CA ARG A 281 3.04 20.07 28.40
C ARG A 281 2.23 21.31 28.74
N SER A 282 2.44 22.40 27.98
CA SER A 282 1.67 23.63 28.07
C SER A 282 0.46 23.63 27.13
N GLU A 283 0.22 22.55 26.38
CA GLU A 283 -0.82 22.42 25.35
C GLU A 283 -0.70 23.47 24.23
N LYS A 284 0.54 23.89 23.93
CA LYS A 284 0.89 24.88 22.89
C LYS A 284 1.64 24.27 21.70
N ALA A 285 1.97 22.99 21.75
CA ALA A 285 2.55 22.30 20.60
C ALA A 285 1.49 22.18 19.50
N GLY A 286 1.86 22.51 18.26
CA GLY A 286 0.94 22.54 17.13
C GLY A 286 0.90 21.24 16.32
N ILE A 287 -0.29 20.91 15.83
CA ILE A 287 -0.57 19.95 14.76
C ILE A 287 -1.31 20.69 13.66
N GLY A 288 -0.60 21.06 12.58
CA GLY A 288 -1.20 21.88 11.54
C GLY A 288 -1.70 23.23 12.10
N VAL A 289 -3.02 23.41 12.16
CA VAL A 289 -3.69 24.62 12.68
C VAL A 289 -4.22 24.48 14.11
N LEU A 290 -4.16 23.28 14.70
CA LEU A 290 -4.66 22.96 16.04
C LEU A 290 -3.52 22.71 17.04
N SER A 291 -3.84 22.64 18.33
CA SER A 291 -2.92 22.27 19.42
C SER A 291 -3.12 20.83 19.88
N PHE A 292 -2.04 20.20 20.38
CA PHE A 292 -2.16 18.99 21.20
C PHE A 292 -2.77 19.36 22.55
N GLU A 293 -4.01 18.92 22.81
CA GLU A 293 -4.73 19.19 24.05
C GLU A 293 -5.21 17.89 24.72
N GLY A 294 -5.34 17.92 26.04
CA GLY A 294 -5.89 16.83 26.84
C GLY A 294 -5.14 15.50 26.62
N PRO A 295 -5.85 14.37 26.41
CA PRO A 295 -5.22 13.06 26.27
C PRO A 295 -4.22 12.94 25.10
N ALA A 296 -4.35 13.78 24.07
CA ALA A 296 -3.40 13.81 22.96
C ALA A 296 -2.04 14.38 23.38
N ALA A 297 -2.04 15.44 24.19
CA ALA A 297 -0.82 16.00 24.76
C ALA A 297 -0.13 15.00 25.69
N GLU A 298 -0.89 14.30 26.53
CA GLU A 298 -0.37 13.27 27.43
C GLU A 298 0.30 12.10 26.68
N LEU A 299 -0.35 11.60 25.62
CA LEU A 299 0.23 10.54 24.78
C LEU A 299 1.49 11.03 24.06
N THR A 300 1.49 12.28 23.58
CA THR A 300 2.65 12.90 22.92
C THR A 300 3.82 13.04 23.90
N LEU A 301 3.60 13.49 25.13
CA LEU A 301 4.64 13.55 26.18
C LEU A 301 5.19 12.16 26.50
N SER A 302 4.30 11.17 26.61
CA SER A 302 4.67 9.78 26.86
C SER A 302 5.51 9.20 25.71
N ALA A 303 5.24 9.59 24.47
CA ALA A 303 6.02 9.16 23.31
C ALA A 303 7.32 9.96 23.11
N MET A 304 7.32 11.27 23.42
CA MET A 304 8.49 12.14 23.38
C MET A 304 9.58 11.70 24.35
N THR A 305 9.19 11.02 25.43
CA THR A 305 10.08 10.27 26.31
C THR A 305 11.07 9.43 25.49
N PHE A 306 10.67 8.89 24.36
CA PHE A 306 11.48 7.98 23.56
C PHE A 306 12.17 8.66 22.37
N ALA A 307 12.13 9.99 22.24
CA ALA A 307 12.80 10.68 21.15
C ALA A 307 14.33 10.70 21.37
N SER A 308 15.08 10.38 20.31
CA SER A 308 16.56 10.36 20.35
C SER A 308 17.21 11.75 20.27
N GLY A 309 16.50 12.74 19.73
CA GLY A 309 16.96 14.10 19.44
C GLY A 309 15.86 14.91 18.74
N SER A 310 16.21 16.07 18.19
CA SER A 310 15.25 16.97 17.51
C SER A 310 14.54 16.30 16.33
N ALA A 311 15.27 15.53 15.53
CA ALA A 311 14.72 14.77 14.41
C ALA A 311 13.72 13.69 14.85
N GLY A 312 13.96 13.06 16.00
CA GLY A 312 13.02 12.10 16.59
C GLY A 312 11.72 12.75 17.03
N VAL A 313 11.82 13.94 17.63
CA VAL A 313 10.64 14.76 17.96
C VAL A 313 9.88 15.17 16.70
N ALA A 314 10.57 15.67 15.68
CA ALA A 314 9.95 16.09 14.43
C ALA A 314 9.17 14.94 13.77
N ASN A 315 9.80 13.76 13.61
CA ASN A 315 9.14 12.59 13.03
C ASN A 315 7.97 12.09 13.90
N LEU A 316 8.08 12.18 15.23
CA LEU A 316 6.98 11.83 16.13
C LEU A 316 5.79 12.77 15.93
N LEU A 317 6.02 14.09 15.96
CA LEU A 317 4.98 15.09 15.76
C LEU A 317 4.34 14.97 14.37
N GLU A 318 5.13 14.67 13.34
CA GLU A 318 4.64 14.38 12.00
C GLU A 318 3.83 13.08 11.94
N THR A 319 4.21 12.04 12.69
CA THR A 319 3.40 10.82 12.82
C THR A 319 2.02 11.17 13.37
N PHE A 320 1.95 11.93 14.47
CA PHE A 320 0.66 12.39 15.02
C PHE A 320 -0.13 13.23 14.00
N LYS A 321 0.52 14.15 13.28
CA LYS A 321 -0.11 14.94 12.22
C LYS A 321 -0.69 14.09 11.09
N GLU A 322 0.02 13.04 10.67
CA GLU A 322 -0.50 12.11 9.68
C GLU A 322 -1.70 11.32 10.21
N TRP A 323 -1.81 11.10 11.53
CA TRP A 323 -2.96 10.42 12.16
C TRP A 323 -4.19 11.31 12.40
N ASP A 324 -4.06 12.64 12.49
CA ASP A 324 -5.12 13.67 12.70
C ASP A 324 -6.05 13.85 11.46
N GLN A 325 -6.42 12.76 10.82
CA GLN A 325 -7.14 12.77 9.55
C GLN A 325 -7.98 11.51 9.31
N LEU A 326 -8.09 10.58 10.27
CA LEU A 326 -8.93 9.38 10.12
C LEU A 326 -10.41 9.76 10.30
N GLU A 327 -10.72 10.65 11.24
CA GLU A 327 -12.05 11.20 11.50
C GLU A 327 -12.02 12.75 11.47
N LYS A 328 -12.44 13.36 10.35
CA LYS A 328 -12.48 14.82 10.24
C LYS A 328 -13.59 15.42 11.11
N GLY A 329 -13.23 15.93 12.28
CA GLY A 329 -14.03 16.87 13.06
C GLY A 329 -13.51 18.31 12.89
N PRO A 330 -14.36 19.33 12.79
CA PRO A 330 -13.90 20.73 12.68
C PRO A 330 -13.26 21.27 13.96
N ASP A 331 -13.52 20.64 15.12
CA ASP A 331 -13.20 21.19 16.46
C ASP A 331 -12.46 20.21 17.39
N GLN A 332 -11.94 19.06 16.89
CA GLN A 332 -11.19 18.09 17.70
C GLN A 332 -9.95 17.59 16.94
N THR A 333 -8.80 17.59 17.61
CA THR A 333 -7.49 17.19 17.05
C THR A 333 -7.31 15.67 16.96
N PHE A 334 -8.00 14.87 17.78
CA PHE A 334 -8.02 13.42 17.63
C PHE A 334 -9.28 12.83 18.26
N SER A 335 -9.84 11.81 17.62
CA SER A 335 -10.88 10.98 18.18
C SER A 335 -10.31 9.98 19.19
N LYS A 336 -11.17 9.45 20.07
CA LYS A 336 -10.78 8.44 21.07
C LYS A 336 -10.21 7.18 20.42
N GLU A 337 -10.70 6.82 19.23
CA GLU A 337 -10.20 5.67 18.48
C GLU A 337 -8.82 5.93 17.89
N GLU A 338 -8.60 7.11 17.28
CA GLU A 338 -7.30 7.51 16.74
C GLU A 338 -6.21 7.48 17.82
N LEU A 339 -6.48 8.06 19.00
CA LEU A 339 -5.56 8.00 20.13
C LEU A 339 -5.33 6.58 20.65
N GLY A 340 -6.37 5.72 20.65
CA GLY A 340 -6.25 4.33 21.05
C GLY A 340 -5.38 3.50 20.11
N GLN A 341 -5.54 3.69 18.79
CA GLN A 341 -4.73 3.03 17.77
C GLN A 341 -3.28 3.52 17.82
N LEU A 342 -3.08 4.84 17.88
CA LEU A 342 -1.76 5.44 17.94
C LEU A 342 -1.01 5.00 19.20
N ARG A 343 -1.68 4.92 20.35
CA ARG A 343 -1.12 4.36 21.58
C ARG A 343 -0.69 2.91 21.39
N THR A 344 -1.56 2.05 20.85
CA THR A 344 -1.25 0.63 20.62
C THR A 344 -0.03 0.47 19.69
N LEU A 345 0.04 1.30 18.64
CA LEU A 345 1.14 1.32 17.69
C LEU A 345 2.46 1.77 18.35
N LEU A 346 2.44 2.83 19.16
CA LEU A 346 3.62 3.33 19.88
C LEU A 346 4.10 2.34 20.95
N GLU A 347 3.18 1.78 21.75
CA GLU A 347 3.49 0.76 22.74
C GLU A 347 4.10 -0.48 22.07
N GLY A 348 3.47 -0.98 21.00
CA GLY A 348 3.97 -2.12 20.23
C GLY A 348 5.32 -1.85 19.54
N TYR A 349 5.55 -0.61 19.08
CA TYR A 349 6.82 -0.20 18.48
C TYR A 349 7.96 -0.20 19.50
N VAL A 350 7.72 0.40 20.68
CA VAL A 350 8.70 0.44 21.77
C VAL A 350 8.97 -0.94 22.36
N GLN A 351 7.92 -1.77 22.50
CA GLN A 351 8.05 -3.10 23.11
C GLN A 351 8.88 -4.07 22.28
N LYS A 352 8.86 -3.94 20.95
CA LYS A 352 9.62 -4.81 20.03
C LYS A 352 11.11 -4.48 19.94
N SER A 353 11.55 -3.36 20.51
CA SER A 353 12.93 -2.89 20.40
C SER A 353 13.65 -2.94 21.75
N GLU A 354 14.93 -3.30 21.73
CA GLU A 354 15.81 -3.17 22.90
C GLU A 354 16.19 -1.71 23.17
N GLN A 355 16.14 -0.84 22.16
CA GLN A 355 16.49 0.59 22.26
C GLN A 355 15.45 1.40 23.04
N THR A 356 15.87 2.53 23.62
CA THR A 356 15.02 3.45 24.40
C THR A 356 15.00 4.88 23.86
N GLY A 357 15.69 5.12 22.74
CA GLY A 357 15.69 6.37 21.99
C GLY A 357 15.48 6.07 20.51
N PHE A 358 14.57 6.79 19.86
CA PHE A 358 14.12 6.51 18.50
C PHE A 358 14.04 7.79 17.67
N LEU A 359 14.21 7.63 16.36
CA LEU A 359 13.93 8.67 15.38
C LEU A 359 12.49 8.62 14.87
N PHE A 360 11.71 7.58 15.16
CA PHE A 360 10.32 7.41 14.72
C PHE A 360 10.04 7.46 13.20
N GLY A 361 11.06 7.51 12.35
CA GLY A 361 10.90 7.65 10.89
C GLY A 361 10.05 6.54 10.26
N THR A 362 10.13 5.30 10.75
CA THR A 362 9.29 4.20 10.26
C THR A 362 7.81 4.43 10.57
N LEU A 363 7.46 4.97 11.75
CA LEU A 363 6.06 5.25 12.10
C LEU A 363 5.49 6.36 11.24
N LYS A 364 6.25 7.43 11.03
CA LYS A 364 5.89 8.52 10.09
C LYS A 364 5.61 7.97 8.69
N ASN A 365 6.52 7.16 8.15
CA ASN A 365 6.40 6.62 6.80
C ASN A 365 5.27 5.60 6.64
N ASN A 366 4.93 4.86 7.70
CA ASN A 366 3.87 3.84 7.67
C ASN A 366 2.49 4.40 8.03
N ALA A 367 2.41 5.56 8.70
CA ALA A 367 1.15 6.16 9.13
C ALA A 367 0.09 6.26 8.00
N PRO A 368 0.42 6.68 6.76
CA PRO A 368 -0.56 6.67 5.67
C PRO A 368 -1.11 5.27 5.35
N LYS A 369 -0.26 4.24 5.35
CA LYS A 369 -0.64 2.84 5.09
C LYS A 369 -1.54 2.30 6.20
N ASP A 370 -1.16 2.50 7.45
CA ASP A 370 -1.92 2.01 8.60
C ASP A 370 -3.31 2.65 8.65
N ARG A 371 -3.41 3.95 8.37
CA ARG A 371 -4.68 4.66 8.25
C ARG A 371 -5.53 4.14 7.10
N ALA A 372 -4.95 4.00 5.91
CA ALA A 372 -5.67 3.50 4.74
C ALA A 372 -6.16 2.06 4.97
N ALA A 373 -5.42 1.23 5.70
CA ALA A 373 -5.88 -0.10 6.08
C ALA A 373 -7.12 -0.05 6.98
N ILE A 374 -7.17 0.84 7.98
CA ILE A 374 -8.33 1.02 8.85
C ILE A 374 -9.52 1.58 8.06
N ALA A 375 -9.31 2.63 7.25
CA ALA A 375 -10.35 3.22 6.42
C ALA A 375 -10.93 2.21 5.40
N SER A 376 -10.06 1.40 4.80
CA SER A 376 -10.41 0.31 3.89
C SER A 376 -11.24 -0.76 4.59
N GLN A 377 -10.84 -1.18 5.79
CA GLN A 377 -11.59 -2.16 6.59
C GLN A 377 -12.98 -1.63 6.96
N ARG A 378 -13.09 -0.35 7.34
CA ARG A 378 -14.39 0.31 7.61
C ARG A 378 -15.28 0.34 6.38
N ALA A 379 -14.71 0.74 5.23
CA ALA A 379 -15.43 0.78 3.97
C ALA A 379 -15.93 -0.61 3.58
N PHE A 380 -15.07 -1.63 3.66
CA PHE A 380 -15.41 -3.02 3.38
C PHE A 380 -16.53 -3.53 4.29
N ALA A 381 -16.41 -3.32 5.61
CA ALA A 381 -17.42 -3.75 6.57
C ALA A 381 -18.80 -3.10 6.34
N GLN A 382 -18.85 -1.89 5.76
CA GLN A 382 -20.10 -1.22 5.41
C GLN A 382 -20.74 -1.78 4.14
N ILE A 383 -19.95 -2.12 3.12
CA ILE A 383 -20.48 -2.58 1.82
C ILE A 383 -20.66 -4.09 1.73
N GLU A 384 -19.93 -4.87 2.51
CA GLU A 384 -20.00 -6.33 2.50
C GLU A 384 -21.44 -6.86 2.74
N PRO A 385 -22.23 -6.33 3.69
CA PRO A 385 -23.62 -6.73 3.85
C PRO A 385 -24.48 -6.46 2.61
N GLU A 386 -24.29 -5.32 1.95
CA GLU A 386 -25.04 -4.96 0.73
C GLU A 386 -24.69 -5.89 -0.44
N LEU A 387 -23.41 -6.22 -0.60
CA LEU A 387 -22.92 -7.14 -1.62
C LEU A 387 -23.32 -8.60 -1.35
N LYS A 388 -23.55 -8.98 -0.09
CA LYS A 388 -24.03 -10.30 0.32
C LYS A 388 -25.56 -10.42 0.39
N ALA A 389 -26.28 -9.31 0.25
CA ALA A 389 -27.74 -9.29 0.26
C ALA A 389 -28.34 -10.02 -0.95
N ASP A 390 -29.65 -10.27 -0.88
CA ASP A 390 -30.46 -10.79 -1.98
C ASP A 390 -31.71 -9.91 -2.16
N PRO A 391 -31.79 -9.06 -3.21
CA PRO A 391 -30.80 -8.90 -4.27
C PRO A 391 -29.55 -8.11 -3.80
N PRO A 392 -28.35 -8.42 -4.34
CA PRO A 392 -27.13 -7.72 -3.94
C PRO A 392 -27.06 -6.31 -4.54
N SER A 393 -26.38 -5.40 -3.85
CA SER A 393 -26.17 -4.03 -4.33
C SER A 393 -24.86 -3.43 -3.80
N LEU A 394 -24.47 -2.29 -4.37
CA LEU A 394 -23.35 -1.46 -3.90
C LEU A 394 -23.78 0.01 -3.87
N GLN A 395 -23.97 0.58 -2.68
CA GLN A 395 -24.47 1.95 -2.49
C GLN A 395 -25.73 2.23 -3.32
N GLY A 396 -26.66 1.27 -3.33
CA GLY A 396 -27.91 1.36 -4.08
C GLY A 396 -27.79 1.05 -5.59
N CYS A 397 -26.60 0.80 -6.13
CA CYS A 397 -26.44 0.19 -7.45
C CYS A 397 -26.83 -1.29 -7.36
N PRO A 398 -27.93 -1.74 -7.99
CA PRO A 398 -28.31 -3.14 -8.01
C PRO A 398 -27.30 -3.94 -8.84
N LEU A 399 -27.05 -5.18 -8.42
CA LEU A 399 -26.07 -6.07 -9.03
C LEU A 399 -26.67 -7.47 -9.20
N THR A 400 -26.12 -8.25 -10.12
CA THR A 400 -26.31 -9.71 -10.08
C THR A 400 -25.39 -10.34 -9.03
N ARG A 401 -25.64 -11.60 -8.66
CA ARG A 401 -24.76 -12.34 -7.74
C ARG A 401 -23.31 -12.40 -8.26
N SER A 402 -23.11 -12.70 -9.54
CA SER A 402 -21.77 -12.78 -10.14
C SER A 402 -21.05 -11.43 -10.14
N GLN A 403 -21.78 -10.34 -10.40
CA GLN A 403 -21.20 -8.98 -10.35
C GLN A 403 -20.77 -8.62 -8.93
N ALA A 404 -21.61 -8.95 -7.93
CA ALA A 404 -21.30 -8.73 -6.52
C ALA A 404 -20.11 -9.57 -6.05
N ASP A 405 -19.99 -10.82 -6.50
CA ASP A 405 -18.87 -11.71 -6.15
C ASP A 405 -17.52 -11.17 -6.67
N PHE A 406 -17.47 -10.64 -7.90
CA PHE A 406 -16.28 -9.98 -8.41
C PHE A 406 -15.92 -8.73 -7.59
N ILE A 407 -16.92 -7.88 -7.30
CA ILE A 407 -16.70 -6.67 -6.50
C ILE A 407 -16.21 -7.03 -5.08
N LEU A 408 -16.77 -8.08 -4.46
CA LEU A 408 -16.29 -8.59 -3.18
C LEU A 408 -14.82 -9.01 -3.24
N GLY A 409 -14.35 -9.57 -4.37
CA GLY A 409 -12.96 -9.94 -4.57
C GLY A 409 -11.99 -8.76 -4.59
N ILE A 410 -12.41 -7.60 -5.10
CA ILE A 410 -11.56 -6.40 -5.22
C ILE A 410 -11.80 -5.37 -4.10
N ALA A 411 -12.90 -5.49 -3.36
CA ALA A 411 -13.30 -4.56 -2.31
C ALA A 411 -12.27 -4.40 -1.16
N PRO A 412 -11.52 -5.43 -0.73
CA PRO A 412 -10.46 -5.26 0.29
C PRO A 412 -9.35 -4.26 -0.11
N ASN A 413 -9.26 -3.91 -1.39
CA ASN A 413 -8.22 -3.03 -1.92
C ASN A 413 -8.67 -1.57 -2.04
N VAL A 414 -9.96 -1.26 -1.80
CA VAL A 414 -10.45 0.12 -1.83
C VAL A 414 -9.88 0.90 -0.64
N ARG A 415 -9.51 2.17 -0.87
CA ARG A 415 -8.92 3.04 0.16
C ARG A 415 -9.91 3.40 1.27
N ASP A 416 -11.10 3.82 0.87
CA ASP A 416 -12.14 4.33 1.77
C ASP A 416 -13.52 4.31 1.08
N LEU A 417 -14.54 4.87 1.73
CA LEU A 417 -15.89 4.99 1.16
C LEU A 417 -15.97 5.94 -0.05
N SER A 418 -15.05 6.90 -0.17
CA SER A 418 -14.98 7.77 -1.36
C SER A 418 -14.53 6.95 -2.58
N ALA A 419 -13.54 6.08 -2.40
CA ALA A 419 -13.09 5.14 -3.41
C ALA A 419 -14.20 4.16 -3.81
N VAL A 420 -15.04 3.71 -2.87
CA VAL A 420 -16.26 2.95 -3.20
C VAL A 420 -17.20 3.79 -4.07
N GLY A 421 -17.44 5.05 -3.73
CA GLY A 421 -18.24 5.95 -4.55
C GLY A 421 -17.65 6.14 -5.95
N LYS A 422 -16.32 6.16 -6.10
CA LYS A 422 -15.63 6.19 -7.39
C LYS A 422 -15.77 4.87 -8.17
N MET A 423 -15.74 3.73 -7.48
CA MET A 423 -16.04 2.44 -8.10
C MET A 423 -17.46 2.37 -8.64
N VAL A 424 -18.46 2.92 -7.92
CA VAL A 424 -19.84 3.07 -8.43
C VAL A 424 -19.88 3.97 -9.67
N GLN A 425 -19.08 5.04 -9.70
CA GLN A 425 -18.92 5.87 -10.91
C GLN A 425 -18.35 5.08 -12.08
N CYS A 426 -17.39 4.18 -11.84
CA CYS A 426 -16.83 3.32 -12.88
C CYS A 426 -17.86 2.31 -13.41
N LEU A 427 -18.65 1.69 -12.53
CA LEU A 427 -19.77 0.82 -12.93
C LEU A 427 -20.78 1.58 -13.79
N ALA A 428 -21.13 2.80 -13.38
CA ALA A 428 -21.96 3.65 -14.20
C ALA A 428 -21.30 3.93 -15.56
N MET A 429 -19.96 4.13 -15.63
CA MET A 429 -19.20 4.44 -16.88
C MET A 429 -19.40 3.35 -17.90
N ALA A 430 -19.17 2.13 -17.45
CA ALA A 430 -19.34 0.98 -18.29
C ALA A 430 -20.79 0.84 -18.77
N GLN A 431 -21.78 1.08 -17.91
CA GLN A 431 -23.20 1.09 -18.31
C GLN A 431 -23.57 2.27 -19.24
N GLY A 432 -22.82 3.36 -19.16
CA GLY A 432 -23.01 4.58 -19.94
C GLY A 432 -22.90 4.37 -21.45
N ILE A 433 -22.17 3.35 -21.90
CA ILE A 433 -22.01 3.01 -23.33
C ILE A 433 -23.35 2.74 -24.04
N PHE A 434 -24.39 2.34 -23.30
CA PHE A 434 -25.73 2.06 -23.84
C PHE A 434 -26.70 3.25 -23.78
N LYS A 435 -26.28 4.41 -23.28
CA LYS A 435 -27.11 5.62 -23.20
C LYS A 435 -27.03 6.43 -24.49
N GLU A 436 -28.04 7.28 -24.75
CA GLU A 436 -28.07 8.12 -25.96
C GLU A 436 -26.94 9.17 -26.01
N SER A 437 -26.45 9.60 -24.85
CA SER A 437 -25.30 10.48 -24.72
C SER A 437 -24.40 10.01 -23.58
N LEU A 438 -23.10 10.04 -23.83
CA LEU A 438 -22.09 10.02 -22.78
C LEU A 438 -21.99 11.44 -22.21
N PRO A 439 -22.27 11.66 -20.92
CA PRO A 439 -22.11 12.98 -20.34
C PRO A 439 -20.63 13.41 -20.35
N PRO A 440 -20.33 14.68 -20.72
CA PRO A 440 -18.97 15.13 -21.03
C PRO A 440 -18.02 15.26 -19.83
N LEU A 441 -18.54 15.38 -18.61
CA LEU A 441 -17.84 15.36 -17.34
C LEU A 441 -18.84 14.82 -16.32
N TRP A 442 -18.43 13.86 -15.47
CA TRP A 442 -19.32 13.23 -14.51
C TRP A 442 -19.16 13.78 -13.09
N PRO A 443 -19.99 14.73 -12.65
CA PRO A 443 -20.23 14.94 -11.25
C PRO A 443 -21.40 14.04 -10.83
N GLY A 444 -21.13 12.77 -10.54
CA GLY A 444 -22.09 11.85 -9.93
C GLY A 444 -23.16 11.28 -10.88
N PRO A 445 -22.92 10.16 -11.59
CA PRO A 445 -24.00 9.41 -12.20
C PRO A 445 -25.01 8.98 -11.15
N SER A 446 -26.31 9.07 -11.47
CA SER A 446 -27.30 8.24 -10.81
C SER A 446 -26.89 6.79 -11.01
N ALA A 447 -26.77 6.05 -9.90
CA ALA A 447 -26.52 4.61 -9.93
C ALA A 447 -27.51 3.96 -10.93
N PRO A 448 -27.07 2.95 -11.70
CA PRO A 448 -27.97 2.13 -12.50
C PRO A 448 -29.22 1.74 -11.70
N ASN A 449 -30.40 1.80 -12.31
CA ASN A 449 -31.64 1.36 -11.63
C ASN A 449 -31.85 -0.16 -11.75
N GLU A 450 -31.03 -0.82 -12.58
CA GLU A 450 -31.04 -2.24 -12.86
C GLU A 450 -29.58 -2.75 -12.87
N PRO A 451 -29.34 -4.05 -12.62
CA PRO A 451 -28.01 -4.63 -12.75
C PRO A 451 -27.40 -4.33 -14.11
N LEU A 452 -26.07 -4.19 -14.15
CA LEU A 452 -25.37 -3.82 -15.38
C LEU A 452 -25.59 -4.88 -16.46
N ASP A 453 -25.70 -4.42 -17.71
CA ASP A 453 -25.70 -5.29 -18.87
C ASP A 453 -24.40 -6.14 -18.88
N PRO A 454 -24.42 -7.43 -19.26
CA PRO A 454 -23.25 -8.29 -19.19
C PRO A 454 -22.01 -7.74 -19.92
N ALA A 455 -22.19 -7.09 -21.08
CA ALA A 455 -21.08 -6.47 -21.81
C ALA A 455 -20.52 -5.23 -21.09
N ALA A 456 -21.36 -4.42 -20.44
CA ALA A 456 -20.91 -3.31 -19.61
C ALA A 456 -20.11 -3.83 -18.41
N PHE A 457 -20.61 -4.87 -17.73
CA PHE A 457 -19.85 -5.42 -16.61
C PHE A 457 -18.53 -6.05 -17.05
N ALA A 458 -18.48 -6.75 -18.18
CA ALA A 458 -17.24 -7.31 -18.71
C ALA A 458 -16.20 -6.23 -19.07
N LEU A 459 -16.64 -5.06 -19.54
CA LEU A 459 -15.78 -3.89 -19.74
C LEU A 459 -15.21 -3.40 -18.40
N PHE A 460 -16.06 -3.18 -17.39
CA PHE A 460 -15.60 -2.79 -16.05
C PHE A 460 -14.64 -3.82 -15.45
N GLU A 461 -15.01 -5.10 -15.46
CA GLU A 461 -14.25 -6.22 -14.93
C GLU A 461 -12.84 -6.27 -15.55
N ARG A 462 -12.76 -6.14 -16.88
CA ARG A 462 -11.48 -6.16 -17.59
C ARG A 462 -10.55 -5.05 -17.13
N VAL A 463 -11.04 -3.82 -17.03
CA VAL A 463 -10.21 -2.65 -16.67
C VAL A 463 -9.93 -2.63 -15.16
N ALA A 464 -10.90 -3.01 -14.32
CA ALA A 464 -10.76 -3.06 -12.87
C ALA A 464 -9.77 -4.13 -12.40
N ALA A 465 -9.73 -5.28 -13.09
CA ALA A 465 -8.75 -6.33 -12.83
C ALA A 465 -7.31 -5.83 -13.05
N ASP A 466 -7.06 -5.15 -14.16
CA ASP A 466 -5.73 -4.60 -14.47
C ASP A 466 -5.33 -3.51 -13.47
N TYR A 467 -6.29 -2.73 -13.00
CA TYR A 467 -6.07 -1.73 -11.96
C TYR A 467 -5.75 -2.32 -10.58
N GLN A 468 -6.14 -3.57 -10.28
CA GLN A 468 -5.76 -4.20 -9.00
C GLN A 468 -4.25 -4.36 -8.87
N ASP A 469 -3.53 -4.56 -9.97
CA ASP A 469 -2.07 -4.69 -9.93
C ASP A 469 -1.37 -3.39 -9.51
N CYS A 470 -2.08 -2.26 -9.55
CA CYS A 470 -1.53 -0.95 -9.15
C CYS A 470 -1.36 -0.78 -7.63
N ILE A 471 -1.89 -1.68 -6.80
CA ILE A 471 -1.91 -1.55 -5.32
C ILE A 471 -0.51 -1.40 -4.74
N SER A 472 0.44 -2.24 -5.17
CA SER A 472 1.81 -2.23 -4.65
C SER A 472 2.56 -0.94 -4.98
N GLY A 473 2.09 -0.18 -5.98
CA GLY A 473 2.62 1.12 -6.37
C GLY A 473 2.04 2.31 -5.59
N LYS A 474 0.95 2.13 -4.83
CA LYS A 474 0.33 3.24 -4.07
C LYS A 474 1.03 3.43 -2.73
N ALA A 475 1.31 4.68 -2.37
CA ALA A 475 2.04 5.04 -1.14
C ALA A 475 1.40 4.46 0.13
N ASP A 476 0.07 4.35 0.15
CA ASP A 476 -0.72 3.81 1.25
C ASP A 476 -1.18 2.36 1.03
N GLY A 477 -0.81 1.73 -0.09
CA GLY A 477 -1.16 0.35 -0.43
C GLY A 477 -2.65 0.13 -0.68
N LYS A 478 -3.41 1.17 -1.09
CA LYS A 478 -4.84 1.08 -1.40
C LYS A 478 -5.20 1.86 -2.68
N LEU A 479 -6.37 1.55 -3.25
CA LEU A 479 -6.84 2.12 -4.52
C LEU A 479 -7.96 3.13 -4.32
N GLU A 480 -7.84 4.27 -5.01
CA GLU A 480 -8.83 5.37 -4.98
C GLU A 480 -9.88 5.30 -6.09
N TYR A 481 -9.65 4.50 -7.14
CA TYR A 481 -10.52 4.33 -8.31
C TYR A 481 -10.77 5.62 -9.14
N SER A 482 -10.08 6.72 -8.83
CA SER A 482 -10.05 7.95 -9.63
C SER A 482 -9.33 7.75 -10.96
N ASP A 483 -8.16 7.10 -10.93
CA ASP A 483 -7.37 6.78 -12.12
C ASP A 483 -8.13 5.81 -13.04
N LEU A 484 -8.68 4.73 -12.46
CA LEU A 484 -9.53 3.76 -13.17
C LEU A 484 -10.66 4.46 -13.91
N LEU A 485 -11.34 5.40 -13.25
CA LEU A 485 -12.45 6.12 -13.86
C LEU A 485 -12.01 6.89 -15.10
N ASN A 486 -10.81 7.49 -15.09
CA ASN A 486 -10.27 8.22 -16.25
C ASN A 486 -9.97 7.27 -17.41
N ASP A 487 -9.30 6.14 -17.14
CA ASP A 487 -8.96 5.16 -18.18
C ASP A 487 -10.21 4.52 -18.79
N LEU A 488 -11.15 4.12 -17.93
CA LEU A 488 -12.43 3.55 -18.35
C LEU A 488 -13.26 4.57 -19.15
N SER A 489 -13.18 5.87 -18.82
CA SER A 489 -13.89 6.92 -19.57
C SER A 489 -13.42 7.03 -21.02
N ARG A 490 -12.11 6.90 -21.27
CA ARG A 490 -11.54 6.95 -22.62
C ARG A 490 -12.05 5.78 -23.47
N GLU A 491 -11.99 4.57 -22.92
CA GLU A 491 -12.43 3.37 -23.65
C GLU A 491 -13.96 3.33 -23.83
N ALA A 492 -14.72 3.71 -22.80
CA ALA A 492 -16.17 3.83 -22.91
C ALA A 492 -16.58 4.85 -23.97
N ALA A 493 -15.84 5.97 -24.10
CA ALA A 493 -16.08 6.98 -25.13
C ALA A 493 -15.91 6.45 -26.55
N GLU A 494 -14.88 5.64 -26.79
CA GLU A 494 -14.67 5.01 -28.09
C GLU A 494 -15.81 4.04 -28.45
N ILE A 495 -16.18 3.15 -27.52
CA ILE A 495 -17.25 2.17 -27.74
C ILE A 495 -18.59 2.88 -27.98
N HIS A 496 -18.90 3.89 -27.17
CA HIS A 496 -20.14 4.66 -27.28
C HIS A 496 -20.23 5.43 -28.60
N ALA A 497 -19.14 6.00 -29.10
CA ALA A 497 -19.11 6.72 -30.37
C ALA A 497 -19.59 5.82 -31.53
N SER A 498 -19.21 4.54 -31.53
CA SER A 498 -19.69 3.56 -32.50
C SER A 498 -21.10 3.05 -32.21
N LEU A 499 -21.42 2.76 -30.94
CA LEU A 499 -22.65 2.07 -30.54
C LEU A 499 -23.89 2.98 -30.47
N ALA A 500 -23.77 4.20 -29.95
CA ALA A 500 -24.91 5.08 -29.70
C ALA A 500 -25.71 5.47 -30.96
N PRO A 501 -25.08 5.73 -32.13
CA PRO A 501 -25.81 5.88 -33.38
C PRO A 501 -26.65 4.64 -33.72
N ARG A 502 -26.11 3.43 -33.53
CA ARG A 502 -26.80 2.18 -33.85
C ARG A 502 -28.01 1.96 -32.93
N LEU A 503 -27.87 2.18 -31.64
CA LEU A 503 -29.00 2.07 -30.69
C LEU A 503 -30.14 3.04 -31.02
N ARG A 504 -29.84 4.26 -31.50
CA ARG A 504 -30.86 5.21 -31.95
C ARG A 504 -31.59 4.71 -33.20
N GLU A 505 -30.85 4.15 -34.16
CA GLU A 505 -31.43 3.60 -35.38
C GLU A 505 -32.30 2.36 -35.11
N LEU A 506 -31.90 1.51 -34.16
CA LEU A 506 -32.70 0.36 -33.72
C LEU A 506 -34.04 0.75 -33.09
N LYS A 507 -34.10 1.91 -32.44
CA LYS A 507 -35.32 2.45 -31.82
C LYS A 507 -36.19 3.28 -32.78
N ALA A 508 -35.69 3.59 -33.97
CA ALA A 508 -36.40 4.38 -34.97
C ALA A 508 -37.65 3.63 -35.50
N ARG A 509 -38.53 4.36 -36.20
CA ARG A 509 -39.70 3.79 -36.89
C ARG A 509 -39.68 4.19 -38.37
N PRO A 510 -39.33 3.28 -39.31
CA PRO A 510 -38.95 1.87 -39.09
C PRO A 510 -37.55 1.71 -38.45
N PRO A 511 -37.29 0.63 -37.69
CA PRO A 511 -35.96 0.32 -37.17
C PRO A 511 -34.94 0.12 -38.30
N SER A 512 -33.68 0.48 -38.04
CA SER A 512 -32.60 0.27 -39.00
C SER A 512 -31.24 0.11 -38.34
N TRP A 513 -30.25 -0.30 -39.12
CA TRP A 513 -28.84 -0.30 -38.73
C TRP A 513 -27.97 -0.01 -39.96
N GLU A 514 -27.28 1.12 -39.98
CA GLU A 514 -26.44 1.60 -41.10
C GLU A 514 -27.19 1.64 -42.43
N GLY A 515 -28.44 2.10 -42.40
CA GLY A 515 -29.31 2.18 -43.58
C GLY A 515 -30.01 0.88 -43.96
N VAL A 516 -29.69 -0.25 -43.31
CA VAL A 516 -30.43 -1.52 -43.47
C VAL A 516 -31.73 -1.44 -42.68
N ARG A 517 -32.88 -1.64 -43.33
CA ARG A 517 -34.18 -1.65 -42.64
C ARG A 517 -34.42 -2.99 -41.94
N LEU A 518 -34.92 -2.94 -40.71
CA LEU A 518 -35.08 -4.09 -39.83
C LEU A 518 -36.54 -4.31 -39.43
N SER A 519 -36.93 -5.57 -39.21
CA SER A 519 -38.13 -5.87 -38.43
C SER A 519 -37.92 -5.51 -36.95
N PRO A 520 -38.99 -5.29 -36.16
CA PRO A 520 -38.89 -5.07 -34.72
C PRO A 520 -38.16 -6.21 -33.98
N GLU A 521 -38.34 -7.45 -34.44
CA GLU A 521 -37.69 -8.64 -33.90
C GLU A 521 -36.18 -8.63 -34.16
N ALA A 522 -35.77 -8.31 -35.39
CA ALA A 522 -34.36 -8.20 -35.76
C ALA A 522 -33.66 -7.08 -35.01
N ALA A 523 -34.33 -5.93 -34.85
CA ALA A 523 -33.83 -4.81 -34.06
C ALA A 523 -33.63 -5.19 -32.59
N GLY A 524 -34.62 -5.85 -31.97
CA GLY A 524 -34.53 -6.33 -30.59
C GLY A 524 -33.41 -7.36 -30.39
N TYR A 525 -33.18 -8.24 -31.37
CA TYR A 525 -32.07 -9.20 -31.32
C TYR A 525 -30.69 -8.52 -31.37
N LEU A 526 -30.50 -7.55 -32.28
CA LEU A 526 -29.23 -6.81 -32.38
C LEU A 526 -28.95 -5.98 -31.13
N GLU A 527 -29.98 -5.33 -30.55
CA GLU A 527 -29.83 -4.64 -29.27
C GLU A 527 -29.39 -5.61 -28.16
N ALA A 528 -29.99 -6.81 -28.11
CA ALA A 528 -29.60 -7.84 -27.15
C ALA A 528 -28.16 -8.32 -27.36
N GLN A 529 -27.71 -8.53 -28.61
CA GLN A 529 -26.31 -8.90 -28.87
C GLN A 529 -25.34 -7.81 -28.39
N ALA A 530 -25.63 -6.54 -28.66
CA ALA A 530 -24.79 -5.44 -28.19
C ALA A 530 -24.73 -5.39 -26.65
N ARG A 531 -25.85 -5.61 -25.95
CA ARG A 531 -25.90 -5.58 -24.48
C ARG A 531 -25.22 -6.77 -23.80
N HIS A 532 -25.25 -7.96 -24.41
CA HIS A 532 -24.76 -9.17 -23.76
C HIS A 532 -23.36 -9.58 -24.19
N HIS A 533 -22.95 -9.24 -25.41
CA HIS A 533 -21.82 -9.88 -26.08
C HIS A 533 -20.83 -8.90 -26.71
N LEU A 534 -21.04 -7.59 -26.59
CA LEU A 534 -20.09 -6.61 -27.12
C LEU A 534 -18.78 -6.63 -26.34
N ARG A 535 -17.67 -6.50 -27.05
CA ARG A 535 -16.32 -6.39 -26.48
C ARG A 535 -15.71 -5.01 -26.75
N SER A 536 -15.87 -4.47 -27.95
CA SER A 536 -15.25 -3.22 -28.38
C SER A 536 -16.09 -2.47 -29.43
N SER A 537 -15.57 -1.34 -29.93
CA SER A 537 -16.11 -0.63 -31.09
C SER A 537 -16.20 -1.54 -32.34
N MET A 538 -15.23 -2.45 -32.52
CA MET A 538 -15.22 -3.40 -33.64
C MET A 538 -16.40 -4.38 -33.62
N SER A 539 -16.87 -4.77 -32.44
CA SER A 539 -18.06 -5.63 -32.30
C SER A 539 -19.26 -5.06 -33.05
N VAL A 540 -19.43 -3.73 -32.97
CA VAL A 540 -20.54 -2.99 -33.59
C VAL A 540 -20.40 -3.01 -35.11
N ASP A 541 -19.21 -2.69 -35.60
CA ASP A 541 -18.92 -2.61 -37.03
C ASP A 541 -19.08 -3.96 -37.71
N ASN A 542 -18.55 -5.03 -37.12
CA ASN A 542 -18.58 -6.36 -37.70
C ASN A 542 -20.00 -6.96 -37.74
N LEU A 543 -20.83 -6.69 -36.73
CA LEU A 543 -22.26 -7.01 -36.78
C LEU A 543 -22.97 -6.26 -37.92
N GLY A 544 -22.70 -4.96 -38.07
CA GLY A 544 -23.28 -4.12 -39.12
C GLY A 544 -22.91 -4.58 -40.53
N ARG A 545 -21.65 -4.96 -40.74
CA ARG A 545 -21.17 -5.50 -42.03
C ARG A 545 -21.86 -6.81 -42.38
N ALA A 546 -21.92 -7.77 -41.46
CA ALA A 546 -22.63 -9.03 -41.68
C ALA A 546 -24.12 -8.83 -41.99
N LEU A 547 -24.75 -7.85 -41.34
CA LEU A 547 -26.14 -7.49 -41.56
C LEU A 547 -26.36 -6.90 -42.97
N LYS A 548 -25.48 -6.02 -43.44
CA LYS A 548 -25.54 -5.45 -44.80
C LYS A 548 -25.54 -6.54 -45.87
N VAL A 549 -24.64 -7.52 -45.76
CA VAL A 549 -24.55 -8.65 -46.69
C VAL A 549 -25.88 -9.41 -46.80
N TRP A 550 -26.51 -9.70 -45.66
CA TRP A 550 -27.83 -10.33 -45.65
C TRP A 550 -28.92 -9.42 -46.26
N SER A 551 -28.83 -8.12 -46.01
CA SER A 551 -29.85 -7.18 -46.49
C SER A 551 -29.85 -7.07 -48.01
N GLU A 552 -28.67 -7.06 -48.64
CA GLU A 552 -28.52 -7.01 -50.10
C GLU A 552 -29.18 -8.22 -50.76
N LYS A 553 -29.07 -9.40 -50.15
CA LYS A 553 -29.75 -10.62 -50.61
C LYS A 553 -31.26 -10.56 -50.48
N SER A 554 -31.74 -9.88 -49.44
CA SER A 554 -33.15 -9.84 -49.03
C SER A 554 -33.88 -8.58 -49.50
N GLY A 555 -33.37 -7.89 -50.52
CA GLY A 555 -34.03 -6.73 -51.12
C GLY A 555 -33.96 -5.45 -50.28
N GLY A 556 -32.93 -5.33 -49.44
CA GLY A 556 -32.65 -4.16 -48.59
C GLY A 556 -33.26 -4.20 -47.19
N ASN A 557 -33.98 -5.28 -46.84
CA ASN A 557 -34.63 -5.44 -45.54
C ASN A 557 -34.20 -6.75 -44.86
N ILE A 558 -34.15 -6.77 -43.52
CA ILE A 558 -33.96 -7.97 -42.71
C ILE A 558 -35.21 -8.22 -41.87
N GLU A 559 -36.00 -9.21 -42.31
CA GLU A 559 -37.25 -9.63 -41.69
C GLU A 559 -37.59 -11.10 -42.01
N GLY A 560 -38.43 -11.72 -41.18
CA GLY A 560 -38.90 -13.09 -41.37
C GLY A 560 -37.74 -14.09 -41.58
N ALA A 561 -37.74 -14.80 -42.71
CA ALA A 561 -36.74 -15.82 -43.01
C ALA A 561 -35.29 -15.29 -43.06
N SER A 562 -35.10 -14.07 -43.57
CA SER A 562 -33.76 -13.46 -43.64
C SER A 562 -33.18 -13.15 -42.26
N PHE A 563 -34.03 -12.73 -41.34
CA PHE A 563 -33.66 -12.52 -39.94
C PHE A 563 -33.31 -13.85 -39.25
N GLU A 564 -34.14 -14.89 -39.41
CA GLU A 564 -33.85 -16.20 -38.79
C GLU A 564 -32.52 -16.80 -39.28
N GLN A 565 -32.18 -16.61 -40.55
CA GLN A 565 -30.90 -17.05 -41.10
C GLN A 565 -29.71 -16.23 -40.56
N PHE A 566 -29.84 -14.91 -40.46
CA PHE A 566 -28.84 -14.05 -39.82
C PHE A 566 -28.64 -14.43 -38.34
N ARG A 567 -29.73 -14.59 -37.59
CA ARG A 567 -29.71 -14.99 -36.18
C ARG A 567 -29.02 -16.34 -35.99
N ALA A 568 -29.40 -17.35 -36.75
CA ALA A 568 -28.79 -18.68 -36.67
C ALA A 568 -27.27 -18.64 -36.91
N MET A 569 -26.81 -17.79 -37.83
CA MET A 569 -25.40 -17.58 -38.10
C MET A 569 -24.64 -16.97 -36.91
N VAL A 570 -25.19 -15.93 -36.28
CA VAL A 570 -24.57 -15.29 -35.11
C VAL A 570 -24.49 -16.26 -33.93
N GLU A 571 -25.55 -17.05 -33.69
CA GLU A 571 -25.55 -18.05 -32.62
C GLU A 571 -24.55 -19.19 -32.88
N GLU A 572 -24.44 -19.68 -34.12
CA GLU A 572 -23.44 -20.69 -34.52
C GLU A 572 -22.00 -20.15 -34.36
N TYR A 573 -21.79 -18.87 -34.69
CA TYR A 573 -20.51 -18.21 -34.45
C TYR A 573 -20.15 -18.25 -32.97
N LYS A 574 -21.04 -17.81 -32.08
CA LYS A 574 -20.78 -17.82 -30.63
C LYS A 574 -20.58 -19.24 -30.08
N ALA A 575 -21.36 -20.21 -30.55
CA ALA A 575 -21.25 -21.61 -30.14
C ALA A 575 -19.88 -22.22 -30.48
N SER A 576 -19.17 -21.67 -31.47
CA SER A 576 -17.81 -22.06 -31.82
C SER A 576 -16.76 -21.64 -30.76
N TRP A 577 -17.14 -20.77 -29.81
CA TRP A 577 -16.25 -20.20 -28.79
C TRP A 577 -16.88 -20.25 -27.38
N PRO A 578 -17.17 -21.44 -26.83
CA PRO A 578 -17.99 -21.59 -25.62
C PRO A 578 -17.36 -21.00 -24.35
N LYS A 579 -16.09 -20.61 -24.38
CA LYS A 579 -15.37 -19.99 -23.25
C LYS A 579 -15.44 -18.45 -23.27
N LEU A 580 -15.93 -17.84 -24.34
CA LEU A 580 -16.05 -16.39 -24.47
C LEU A 580 -17.47 -15.93 -24.15
N SER A 581 -17.57 -14.83 -23.40
CA SER A 581 -18.84 -14.14 -23.11
C SER A 581 -19.05 -12.92 -24.01
N THR A 582 -17.96 -12.28 -24.45
CA THR A 582 -17.95 -11.10 -25.32
C THR A 582 -17.11 -11.33 -26.58
N PHE A 583 -17.43 -10.63 -27.66
CA PHE A 583 -16.96 -10.92 -29.02
C PHE A 583 -16.76 -9.65 -29.85
N ASP A 584 -15.69 -9.62 -30.66
CA ASP A 584 -15.51 -8.60 -31.72
C ASP A 584 -16.17 -9.01 -33.05
N PHE A 585 -16.61 -10.26 -33.20
CA PHE A 585 -17.30 -10.78 -34.39
C PHE A 585 -16.53 -10.68 -35.72
N ASN A 586 -15.19 -10.62 -35.71
CA ASN A 586 -14.35 -10.40 -36.90
C ASN A 586 -14.82 -11.18 -38.15
N LYS A 587 -15.00 -12.51 -38.06
CA LYS A 587 -15.32 -13.36 -39.22
C LYS A 587 -16.78 -13.33 -39.69
N LEU A 588 -17.65 -12.56 -39.03
CA LEU A 588 -19.08 -12.68 -39.21
C LEU A 588 -19.55 -12.20 -40.59
N GLU A 589 -18.95 -11.14 -41.13
CA GLU A 589 -19.22 -10.64 -42.49
C GLU A 589 -18.92 -11.70 -43.56
N ARG A 590 -17.78 -12.37 -43.40
CA ARG A 590 -17.36 -13.45 -44.31
C ARG A 590 -18.34 -14.62 -44.24
N ILE A 591 -18.67 -15.09 -43.03
CA ILE A 591 -19.64 -16.18 -42.86
C ILE A 591 -20.98 -15.80 -43.50
N ALA A 592 -21.43 -14.55 -43.34
CA ALA A 592 -22.64 -14.05 -43.98
C ALA A 592 -22.59 -14.14 -45.50
N SER A 593 -21.48 -13.70 -46.12
CA SER A 593 -21.30 -13.67 -47.57
C SER A 593 -21.41 -15.07 -48.20
N PHE A 594 -20.82 -16.07 -47.56
CA PHE A 594 -20.89 -17.46 -48.01
C PHE A 594 -22.28 -18.06 -47.82
N LYS A 595 -22.90 -17.87 -46.64
CA LYS A 595 -24.24 -18.38 -46.37
C LYS A 595 -25.27 -17.82 -47.33
N VAL A 596 -25.22 -16.51 -47.60
CA VAL A 596 -26.09 -15.81 -48.57
C VAL A 596 -25.92 -16.34 -50.01
N ALA A 597 -24.69 -16.70 -50.38
CA ALA A 597 -24.37 -17.30 -51.66
C ALA A 597 -24.74 -18.80 -51.75
N GLY A 598 -25.22 -19.42 -50.65
CA GLY A 598 -25.47 -20.85 -50.57
C GLY A 598 -24.19 -21.70 -50.67
N LYS A 599 -23.05 -21.14 -50.24
CA LYS A 599 -21.72 -21.76 -50.28
C LYS A 599 -21.26 -22.08 -48.86
N GLU A 600 -20.43 -23.11 -48.72
CA GLU A 600 -19.73 -23.37 -47.46
C GLU A 600 -18.66 -22.31 -47.20
N VAL A 601 -18.49 -21.91 -45.94
CA VAL A 601 -17.45 -20.97 -45.53
C VAL A 601 -16.09 -21.66 -45.74
N PRO A 602 -15.17 -21.08 -46.53
CA PRO A 602 -13.92 -21.76 -46.81
C PRO A 602 -13.08 -21.81 -45.53
N LEU A 603 -12.71 -23.03 -45.15
CA LEU A 603 -11.83 -23.27 -44.02
C LEU A 603 -10.45 -22.68 -44.29
N CYS A 604 -9.81 -22.16 -43.25
CA CYS A 604 -8.40 -21.79 -43.35
C CYS A 604 -7.57 -23.06 -43.48
N THR A 605 -6.43 -22.97 -44.15
CA THR A 605 -5.52 -24.11 -44.29
C THR A 605 -4.23 -23.85 -43.53
N LEU A 606 -3.73 -24.89 -42.86
CA LEU A 606 -2.45 -24.92 -42.18
C LEU A 606 -1.65 -26.07 -42.77
N ASN A 607 -0.52 -25.77 -43.41
CA ASN A 607 0.33 -26.75 -44.11
C ASN A 607 -0.48 -27.64 -45.08
N GLY A 608 -1.44 -27.02 -45.80
CA GLY A 608 -2.33 -27.71 -46.74
C GLY A 608 -3.50 -28.47 -46.12
N GLN A 609 -3.59 -28.56 -44.78
CA GLN A 609 -4.71 -29.20 -44.08
C GLN A 609 -5.78 -28.19 -43.71
N GLN A 610 -7.04 -28.51 -43.99
CA GLN A 610 -8.17 -27.68 -43.58
C GLN A 610 -8.32 -27.70 -42.05
N THR A 611 -8.53 -26.52 -41.48
CA THR A 611 -8.63 -26.32 -40.04
C THR A 611 -9.87 -25.51 -39.70
N GLY A 612 -10.57 -25.90 -38.63
CA GLY A 612 -11.75 -25.18 -38.16
C GLY A 612 -11.40 -23.77 -37.70
N LEU A 613 -12.29 -22.79 -37.94
CA LEU A 613 -12.04 -21.38 -37.63
C LEU A 613 -11.77 -21.12 -36.13
N ALA A 614 -12.33 -21.95 -35.24
CA ALA A 614 -12.21 -21.82 -33.78
C ALA A 614 -10.84 -22.27 -33.25
N GLU A 615 -10.24 -23.28 -33.87
CA GLU A 615 -8.98 -23.89 -33.43
C GLU A 615 -7.77 -23.41 -34.26
N PHE A 616 -8.01 -22.61 -35.32
CA PHE A 616 -6.99 -22.23 -36.28
C PHE A 616 -5.80 -21.51 -35.64
N TYR A 617 -6.05 -20.50 -34.79
CA TYR A 617 -4.97 -19.72 -34.17
C TYR A 617 -4.13 -20.55 -33.22
N ASP A 618 -4.77 -21.36 -32.37
CA ASP A 618 -4.07 -22.27 -31.45
C ASP A 618 -3.27 -23.33 -32.22
N LYS A 619 -3.82 -23.87 -33.32
CA LYS A 619 -3.10 -24.83 -34.17
C LYS A 619 -1.89 -24.20 -34.86
N VAL A 620 -1.99 -22.94 -35.32
CA VAL A 620 -0.83 -22.21 -35.83
C VAL A 620 0.21 -22.03 -34.74
N ALA A 621 -0.19 -21.58 -33.55
CA ALA A 621 0.70 -21.37 -32.40
C ALA A 621 1.49 -22.64 -32.07
N LEU A 622 0.78 -23.77 -31.95
CA LEU A 622 1.38 -25.08 -31.67
C LEU A 622 2.27 -25.58 -32.82
N SER A 623 1.90 -25.32 -34.07
CA SER A 623 2.71 -25.73 -35.23
C SER A 623 4.01 -24.94 -35.33
N VAL A 624 3.96 -23.62 -35.09
CA VAL A 624 5.17 -22.78 -35.02
C VAL A 624 6.05 -23.19 -33.85
N ALA A 625 5.47 -23.38 -32.65
CA ALA A 625 6.24 -23.87 -31.50
C ALA A 625 6.90 -25.23 -31.79
N GLY A 626 6.17 -26.15 -32.44
CA GLY A 626 6.66 -27.47 -32.82
C GLY A 626 7.73 -27.48 -33.93
N ALA A 627 7.79 -26.43 -34.76
CA ALA A 627 8.80 -26.30 -35.82
C ALA A 627 10.20 -25.96 -35.28
N PHE A 628 10.31 -25.56 -34.02
CA PHE A 628 11.60 -25.35 -33.35
C PHE A 628 12.08 -26.63 -32.66
N ALA A 629 13.27 -27.08 -33.02
CA ALA A 629 13.97 -28.14 -32.29
C ALA A 629 14.46 -27.57 -30.94
N ARG A 630 13.78 -27.92 -29.84
CA ARG A 630 14.01 -27.35 -28.50
C ARG A 630 15.44 -27.50 -27.98
N ASP A 631 16.14 -28.54 -28.40
CA ASP A 631 17.55 -28.84 -28.08
C ASP A 631 18.54 -27.95 -28.84
N THR A 632 18.12 -27.33 -29.94
CA THR A 632 18.93 -26.38 -30.72
C THR A 632 18.73 -24.92 -30.32
N LEU A 633 17.67 -24.63 -29.57
CA LEU A 633 17.39 -23.30 -29.03
C LEU A 633 18.29 -22.99 -27.84
N ARG A 634 18.57 -21.70 -27.61
CA ARG A 634 19.33 -21.26 -26.42
C ARG A 634 18.60 -21.65 -25.13
N HIS A 635 17.27 -21.58 -25.12
CA HIS A 635 16.42 -22.09 -24.05
C HIS A 635 15.17 -22.78 -24.62
N PRO A 636 14.71 -23.90 -24.03
CA PRO A 636 13.54 -24.64 -24.53
C PRO A 636 12.22 -23.85 -24.53
N TRP A 637 12.05 -22.87 -23.63
CA TRP A 637 10.85 -22.04 -23.53
C TRP A 637 10.67 -21.12 -24.74
N MET A 638 11.73 -20.83 -25.51
CA MET A 638 11.67 -19.93 -26.67
C MET A 638 10.69 -20.44 -27.74
N ALA A 639 10.54 -21.75 -27.89
CA ALA A 639 9.61 -22.36 -28.83
C ALA A 639 8.16 -21.93 -28.53
N ASP A 640 7.75 -22.02 -27.27
CA ASP A 640 6.39 -21.69 -26.84
C ASP A 640 6.13 -20.18 -27.01
N ARG A 641 7.12 -19.34 -26.73
CA ARG A 641 7.02 -17.88 -26.93
C ARG A 641 6.89 -17.51 -28.41
N TRP A 642 7.62 -18.17 -29.31
CA TRP A 642 7.43 -17.97 -30.76
C TRP A 642 6.05 -18.44 -31.23
N GLY A 643 5.54 -19.56 -30.69
CA GLY A 643 4.18 -20.01 -30.94
C GLY A 643 3.12 -18.99 -30.48
N TYR A 644 3.27 -18.48 -29.26
CA TYR A 644 2.43 -17.41 -28.72
C TYR A 644 2.42 -16.16 -29.63
N ARG A 645 3.59 -15.72 -30.09
CA ARG A 645 3.70 -14.59 -31.02
C ARG A 645 3.05 -14.86 -32.37
N ALA A 646 3.17 -16.07 -32.90
CA ALA A 646 2.53 -16.46 -34.16
C ALA A 646 1.00 -16.43 -34.03
N LYS A 647 0.44 -16.80 -32.87
CA LYS A 647 -0.99 -16.68 -32.57
C LYS A 647 -1.47 -15.24 -32.78
N GLN A 648 -0.82 -14.28 -32.13
CA GLN A 648 -1.15 -12.86 -32.22
C GLN A 648 -1.03 -12.33 -33.66
N MET A 649 0.01 -12.74 -34.39
CA MET A 649 0.17 -12.33 -35.79
C MET A 649 -0.93 -12.87 -36.70
N VAL A 650 -1.36 -14.13 -36.52
CA VAL A 650 -2.41 -14.70 -37.37
C VAL A 650 -3.78 -14.09 -37.07
N GLU A 651 -4.02 -13.66 -35.83
CA GLU A 651 -5.19 -12.85 -35.50
C GLU A 651 -5.20 -11.52 -36.30
N LEU A 652 -4.04 -10.86 -36.43
CA LEU A 652 -3.90 -9.66 -37.27
C LEU A 652 -4.04 -9.97 -38.77
N MET A 653 -3.49 -11.10 -39.23
CA MET A 653 -3.60 -11.52 -40.63
C MET A 653 -5.05 -11.81 -41.04
N ASP A 654 -5.92 -12.22 -40.11
CA ASP A 654 -7.34 -12.45 -40.38
C ASP A 654 -8.03 -11.14 -40.80
N VAL A 655 -7.70 -10.03 -40.14
CA VAL A 655 -8.16 -8.68 -40.53
C VAL A 655 -7.66 -8.31 -41.93
N VAL A 656 -6.39 -8.61 -42.23
CA VAL A 656 -5.81 -8.38 -43.56
C VAL A 656 -6.50 -9.23 -44.63
N ALA A 657 -6.85 -10.48 -44.31
CA ALA A 657 -7.52 -11.38 -45.24
C ALA A 657 -8.95 -10.91 -45.57
N GLU A 658 -9.66 -10.38 -44.58
CA GLU A 658 -10.98 -9.77 -44.78
C GLU A 658 -10.91 -8.51 -45.64
N GLN A 659 -9.95 -7.62 -45.38
CA GLN A 659 -9.71 -6.45 -46.23
C GLN A 659 -9.46 -6.88 -47.68
N ALA A 660 -8.59 -7.87 -47.88
CA ALA A 660 -8.26 -8.36 -49.22
C ALA A 660 -9.48 -8.94 -49.96
N ALA A 661 -10.36 -9.67 -49.27
CA ALA A 661 -11.59 -10.20 -49.85
C ALA A 661 -12.55 -9.09 -50.32
N ARG A 662 -12.51 -7.92 -49.67
CA ARG A 662 -13.25 -6.71 -50.07
C ARG A 662 -12.57 -5.92 -51.19
N GLY A 663 -11.37 -6.32 -51.61
CA GLY A 663 -10.55 -5.53 -52.54
C GLY A 663 -9.88 -4.32 -51.87
N GLU A 664 -9.75 -4.35 -50.54
CA GLU A 664 -9.15 -3.31 -49.71
C GLU A 664 -7.82 -3.80 -49.09
N GLY A 665 -7.11 -2.87 -48.45
CA GLY A 665 -5.93 -3.20 -47.66
C GLY A 665 -4.71 -3.61 -48.49
N PRO A 666 -3.65 -4.09 -47.81
CA PRO A 666 -2.33 -4.18 -48.42
C PRO A 666 -2.24 -5.26 -49.49
N VAL A 667 -2.90 -6.41 -49.29
CA VAL A 667 -2.88 -7.52 -50.26
C VAL A 667 -3.62 -7.14 -51.54
N ALA A 668 -4.78 -6.49 -51.45
CA ALA A 668 -5.54 -6.07 -52.62
C ALA A 668 -4.79 -4.98 -53.41
N PHE A 669 -4.25 -3.96 -52.72
CA PHE A 669 -3.46 -2.91 -53.33
C PHE A 669 -2.26 -3.48 -54.10
N LEU A 670 -1.45 -4.34 -53.46
CA LEU A 670 -0.27 -4.93 -54.10
C LEU A 670 -0.63 -5.85 -55.27
N SER A 671 -1.77 -6.55 -55.19
CA SER A 671 -2.28 -7.38 -56.28
C SER A 671 -2.72 -6.57 -57.49
N GLN A 672 -3.27 -5.36 -57.27
CA GLN A 672 -3.63 -4.42 -58.34
C GLN A 672 -2.39 -3.79 -58.98
N GLU A 673 -1.42 -3.36 -58.18
CA GLU A 673 -0.17 -2.75 -58.66
C GLU A 673 0.76 -3.75 -59.36
N ASN A 674 0.63 -5.05 -59.09
CA ASN A 674 1.44 -6.11 -59.68
C ASN A 674 0.57 -7.19 -60.37
N PRO A 675 -0.11 -6.88 -61.49
CA PRO A 675 -0.99 -7.82 -62.16
C PRO A 675 -0.29 -9.13 -62.54
N GLY A 676 -0.93 -10.27 -62.25
CA GLY A 676 -0.40 -11.60 -62.56
C GLY A 676 0.71 -12.09 -61.62
N LYS A 677 1.01 -11.35 -60.54
CA LYS A 677 1.89 -11.79 -59.45
C LYS A 677 1.07 -12.29 -58.26
N THR A 678 1.72 -13.00 -57.35
CA THR A 678 1.11 -13.47 -56.09
C THR A 678 1.64 -12.66 -54.92
N VAL A 679 0.77 -12.29 -53.97
CA VAL A 679 1.15 -11.61 -52.74
C VAL A 679 1.11 -12.62 -51.59
N GLU A 680 2.22 -12.76 -50.89
CA GLU A 680 2.39 -13.58 -49.70
C GLU A 680 2.68 -12.68 -48.50
N ILE A 681 2.01 -12.94 -47.38
CA ILE A 681 2.25 -12.26 -46.10
C ILE A 681 3.27 -13.10 -45.32
N LEU A 682 4.36 -12.49 -44.91
CA LEU A 682 5.41 -13.11 -44.11
C LEU A 682 5.26 -12.64 -42.67
N ALA A 683 5.00 -13.56 -41.73
CA ALA A 683 5.06 -13.29 -40.31
C ALA A 683 6.50 -13.48 -39.83
N THR A 684 7.10 -12.43 -39.28
CA THR A 684 8.51 -12.42 -38.92
C THR A 684 8.71 -12.40 -37.40
N GLY A 685 9.88 -12.85 -36.94
CA GLY A 685 10.31 -12.72 -35.56
C GLY A 685 10.83 -11.33 -35.19
N ALA A 686 10.44 -10.25 -35.91
CA ALA A 686 10.90 -8.89 -35.62
C ALA A 686 10.49 -8.37 -34.22
N ASP A 687 11.18 -7.37 -33.71
CA ASP A 687 10.82 -6.76 -32.42
C ASP A 687 9.80 -5.64 -32.62
N GLY A 688 9.77 -4.99 -33.78
CA GLY A 688 8.83 -3.91 -34.08
C GLY A 688 7.58 -4.40 -34.81
N GLY A 689 6.42 -3.82 -34.47
CA GLY A 689 5.12 -4.02 -35.10
C GLY A 689 5.13 -3.79 -36.62
N HIS A 690 5.83 -2.75 -37.08
CA HIS A 690 6.00 -2.44 -38.52
C HIS A 690 6.63 -3.62 -39.29
N GLU A 691 7.58 -4.33 -38.68
CA GLU A 691 8.31 -5.42 -39.32
C GLU A 691 7.67 -6.80 -39.09
N GLN A 692 6.63 -6.92 -38.27
CA GLN A 692 6.02 -8.22 -37.97
C GLN A 692 5.35 -8.85 -39.18
N LEU A 693 4.67 -8.04 -40.01
CA LEU A 693 3.98 -8.48 -41.21
C LEU A 693 4.62 -7.81 -42.44
N LEU A 694 5.33 -8.59 -43.24
CA LEU A 694 5.89 -8.13 -44.51
C LEU A 694 5.13 -8.72 -45.69
N TYR A 695 4.95 -7.96 -46.76
CA TYR A 695 4.22 -8.40 -47.95
C TYR A 695 5.21 -8.67 -49.08
N SER A 696 5.39 -9.94 -49.43
CA SER A 696 6.26 -10.43 -50.50
C SER A 696 5.46 -10.59 -51.79
N VAL A 697 5.81 -9.84 -52.83
CA VAL A 697 5.24 -9.99 -54.18
C VAL A 697 6.12 -10.96 -54.96
N LYS A 698 5.57 -12.11 -55.34
CA LYS A 698 6.29 -13.20 -56.00
C LYS A 698 5.82 -13.41 -57.43
N ASP A 699 6.74 -13.81 -58.29
CA ASP A 699 6.43 -14.33 -59.62
C ASP A 699 5.91 -15.77 -59.50
N PRO A 700 4.69 -16.09 -59.96
CA PRO A 700 4.10 -17.41 -59.76
C PRO A 700 4.75 -18.53 -60.59
N GLN A 701 5.48 -18.21 -61.66
CA GLN A 701 6.14 -19.21 -62.50
C GLN A 701 7.49 -19.64 -61.92
N THR A 702 8.22 -18.68 -61.34
CA THR A 702 9.57 -18.88 -60.82
C THR A 702 9.62 -19.02 -59.30
N GLY A 703 8.58 -18.57 -58.60
CA GLY A 703 8.52 -18.47 -57.13
C GLY A 703 9.41 -17.37 -56.55
N LEU A 704 10.10 -16.58 -57.39
CA LEU A 704 11.05 -15.56 -56.96
C LEU A 704 10.33 -14.32 -56.44
N GLU A 705 10.82 -13.78 -55.33
CA GLU A 705 10.39 -12.48 -54.80
C GLU A 705 10.83 -11.36 -55.75
N VAL A 706 9.86 -10.57 -56.21
CA VAL A 706 10.04 -9.42 -57.10
C VAL A 706 10.20 -8.14 -56.29
N SER A 707 9.39 -8.01 -55.24
CA SER A 707 9.46 -6.88 -54.30
C SER A 707 8.91 -7.28 -52.94
N ARG A 708 9.29 -6.53 -51.92
CA ARG A 708 8.82 -6.69 -50.54
C ARG A 708 8.36 -5.35 -50.01
N TRP A 709 7.30 -5.35 -49.21
CA TRP A 709 6.65 -4.16 -48.70
C TRP A 709 6.36 -4.29 -47.21
N ALA A 710 6.30 -3.17 -46.51
CA ALA A 710 5.85 -3.07 -45.13
C ALA A 710 4.75 -2.01 -45.03
N GLN A 711 3.91 -2.11 -44.00
CA GLN A 711 2.76 -1.24 -43.79
C GLN A 711 2.95 -0.39 -42.53
N GLY A 712 2.72 0.91 -42.65
CA GLY A 712 2.61 1.82 -41.51
C GLY A 712 1.31 1.60 -40.72
N SER A 713 1.25 2.07 -39.49
CA SER A 713 0.04 2.00 -38.65
C SER A 713 -1.13 2.82 -39.21
N ASP A 714 -0.86 3.77 -40.11
CA ASP A 714 -1.84 4.55 -40.88
C ASP A 714 -2.36 3.81 -42.12
N GLY A 715 -1.84 2.60 -42.40
CA GLY A 715 -2.19 1.77 -43.53
C GLY A 715 -1.35 2.02 -44.80
N ALA A 716 -0.47 3.02 -44.81
CA ALA A 716 0.38 3.32 -45.96
C ALA A 716 1.40 2.20 -46.21
N LEU A 717 1.70 1.92 -47.48
CA LEU A 717 2.66 0.90 -47.89
C LEU A 717 3.93 1.51 -48.48
N ALA A 718 5.09 0.95 -48.14
CA ALA A 718 6.34 1.29 -48.79
C ALA A 718 7.23 0.05 -49.05
N PRO A 719 8.11 0.10 -50.08
CA PRO A 719 9.05 -0.98 -50.33
C PRO A 719 9.99 -1.18 -49.13
N SER A 720 10.08 -2.41 -48.64
CA SER A 720 10.99 -2.81 -47.57
C SER A 720 12.18 -3.54 -48.15
N LYS A 721 13.39 -3.11 -47.74
CA LYS A 721 14.65 -3.78 -48.05
C LYS A 721 15.15 -4.64 -46.88
N GLN A 722 14.40 -4.73 -45.80
CA GLN A 722 14.82 -5.45 -44.61
C GLN A 722 14.71 -6.96 -44.83
N GLY A 723 15.85 -7.65 -44.73
CA GLY A 723 15.88 -9.08 -44.48
C GLY A 723 15.63 -9.30 -43.00
N VAL A 724 14.48 -9.85 -42.64
CA VAL A 724 14.11 -10.13 -41.26
C VAL A 724 14.03 -11.64 -41.07
N GLU A 725 14.82 -12.15 -40.13
CA GLU A 725 14.83 -13.55 -39.69
C GLU A 725 14.56 -13.61 -38.17
N PRO A 726 13.93 -14.69 -37.67
CA PRO A 726 13.35 -15.80 -38.44
C PRO A 726 12.04 -15.42 -39.13
N ILE A 727 11.72 -16.06 -40.26
CA ILE A 727 10.35 -16.11 -40.77
C ILE A 727 9.62 -17.24 -40.03
N LEU A 728 8.57 -16.90 -39.29
CA LEU A 728 7.82 -17.86 -38.47
C LEU A 728 6.82 -18.65 -39.31
N LEU A 729 6.15 -17.95 -40.24
CA LEU A 729 5.20 -18.54 -41.17
C LEU A 729 5.00 -17.63 -42.37
N ALA A 730 4.50 -18.22 -43.45
CA ALA A 730 4.01 -17.51 -44.62
C ALA A 730 2.51 -17.74 -44.77
N ALA A 731 1.78 -16.74 -45.23
CA ALA A 731 0.36 -16.82 -45.48
C ALA A 731 0.01 -16.27 -46.87
N SER A 732 -0.92 -16.92 -47.55
CA SER A 732 -1.58 -16.33 -48.72
C SER A 732 -3.06 -16.17 -48.44
N VAL A 733 -3.66 -15.15 -49.05
CA VAL A 733 -5.10 -14.89 -48.95
C VAL A 733 -5.76 -15.35 -50.24
N GLY A 734 -6.70 -16.30 -50.12
CA GLY A 734 -7.52 -16.70 -51.26
C GLY A 734 -8.54 -15.62 -51.64
N LYS A 735 -9.15 -15.75 -52.83
CA LYS A 735 -10.15 -14.79 -53.34
C LYS A 735 -11.34 -14.59 -52.40
N ASP A 736 -11.58 -15.59 -51.57
CA ASP A 736 -12.69 -15.72 -50.64
C ASP A 736 -12.30 -15.32 -49.21
N GLY A 737 -11.11 -14.73 -49.02
CA GLY A 737 -10.56 -14.33 -47.72
C GLY A 737 -10.07 -15.51 -46.88
N ASP A 738 -9.90 -16.71 -47.46
CA ASP A 738 -9.31 -17.85 -46.77
C ASP A 738 -7.82 -17.65 -46.55
N LEU A 739 -7.39 -17.71 -45.30
CA LEU A 739 -5.98 -17.75 -44.95
C LEU A 739 -5.42 -19.14 -45.21
N ARG A 740 -4.32 -19.17 -45.98
CA ARG A 740 -3.53 -20.38 -46.22
C ARG A 740 -2.16 -20.18 -45.62
N VAL A 741 -1.99 -20.70 -44.41
CA VAL A 741 -0.77 -20.59 -43.62
C VAL A 741 0.13 -21.78 -43.89
N THR A 742 1.40 -21.50 -44.14
CA THR A 742 2.47 -22.48 -44.22
C THR A 742 3.51 -22.16 -43.15
N VAL A 743 3.70 -23.09 -42.22
CA VAL A 743 4.77 -23.07 -41.22
C VAL A 743 5.92 -23.92 -41.78
N PRO A 744 7.16 -23.41 -41.78
CA PRO A 744 8.32 -24.19 -42.20
C PRO A 744 8.48 -25.47 -41.38
N ASP A 745 8.93 -26.57 -42.00
CA ASP A 745 9.17 -27.85 -41.31
C ASP A 745 10.21 -27.75 -40.19
N SER A 746 11.13 -26.79 -40.31
CA SER A 746 12.10 -26.46 -39.28
C SER A 746 12.40 -24.97 -39.32
N ILE A 747 12.35 -24.32 -38.16
CA ILE A 747 12.77 -22.93 -38.00
C ILE A 747 14.03 -22.93 -37.13
N GLN A 748 15.12 -22.37 -37.66
CA GLN A 748 16.36 -22.20 -36.92
C GLN A 748 16.57 -20.72 -36.61
N THR A 749 16.77 -20.41 -35.34
CA THR A 749 17.09 -19.05 -34.92
C THR A 749 17.97 -19.07 -33.68
N THR A 750 18.88 -18.10 -33.61
CA THR A 750 19.63 -17.79 -32.40
C THR A 750 19.08 -16.54 -31.70
N ARG A 751 18.05 -15.92 -32.26
CA ARG A 751 17.41 -14.69 -31.76
C ARG A 751 16.46 -15.01 -30.61
N PHE A 752 16.53 -14.19 -29.56
CA PHE A 752 15.56 -14.23 -28.48
C PHE A 752 14.23 -13.59 -28.88
N PRO A 753 13.10 -14.30 -28.73
CA PRO A 753 11.80 -13.68 -28.88
C PRO A 753 11.56 -12.73 -27.71
N LEU A 754 11.32 -11.44 -27.99
CA LEU A 754 10.66 -10.57 -27.01
C LEU A 754 9.27 -11.12 -26.71
N GLN A 755 8.81 -10.92 -25.48
CA GLN A 755 7.48 -11.27 -25.02
C GLN A 755 6.42 -10.52 -25.84
N ASN A 756 6.59 -9.21 -26.01
CA ASN A 756 5.75 -8.36 -26.85
C ASN A 756 6.61 -7.59 -27.86
N PRO A 757 6.15 -7.42 -29.11
CA PRO A 757 6.75 -6.47 -30.03
C PRO A 757 6.49 -5.02 -29.60
N TYR A 758 7.23 -4.06 -30.14
CA TYR A 758 6.93 -2.63 -30.05
C TYR A 758 5.87 -2.25 -31.09
N THR A 759 4.64 -2.00 -30.65
CA THR A 759 3.48 -1.63 -31.48
C THR A 759 2.71 -0.44 -30.87
N VAL A 760 1.67 0.02 -31.57
CA VAL A 760 0.82 1.13 -31.13
C VAL A 760 0.11 0.76 -29.82
N GLY A 761 0.17 1.67 -28.84
CA GLY A 761 -0.40 1.52 -27.50
C GLY A 761 0.60 1.05 -26.44
N ASP A 762 1.80 0.61 -26.82
CA ASP A 762 2.79 0.10 -25.88
C ASP A 762 3.44 1.23 -25.06
N LYS A 763 3.60 0.97 -23.76
CA LYS A 763 4.34 1.82 -22.83
C LYS A 763 5.83 1.49 -22.85
N ILE A 764 6.67 2.50 -23.03
CA ILE A 764 8.10 2.36 -23.19
C ILE A 764 8.87 3.41 -22.37
N ASP A 765 10.15 3.15 -22.14
CA ASP A 765 11.10 4.11 -21.61
C ASP A 765 11.51 5.10 -22.69
N VAL A 766 11.48 6.37 -22.32
CA VAL A 766 12.06 7.47 -23.08
C VAL A 766 13.16 8.11 -22.25
N HIS A 767 14.40 8.03 -22.72
CA HIS A 767 15.51 8.74 -22.11
C HIS A 767 15.36 10.23 -22.37
N TYR A 768 15.41 11.03 -21.30
CA TYR A 768 15.18 12.46 -21.37
C TYR A 768 16.25 13.21 -20.56
N GLU A 769 16.84 14.22 -21.20
CA GLU A 769 17.74 15.17 -20.55
C GLU A 769 16.94 16.42 -20.13
N ASP A 770 16.80 16.62 -18.83
CA ASP A 770 16.16 17.79 -18.22
C ASP A 770 17.21 18.90 -18.06
N ASP A 771 17.25 19.82 -19.03
CA ASP A 771 18.22 20.92 -19.15
C ASP A 771 18.19 21.92 -17.99
N GLN A 772 17.25 21.76 -17.06
CA GLN A 772 16.92 22.72 -16.00
C GLN A 772 17.02 22.08 -14.61
N ALA A 773 17.22 20.77 -14.54
CA ALA A 773 17.53 20.06 -13.31
C ALA A 773 19.03 20.19 -13.01
N TYR A 774 19.37 20.35 -11.73
CA TYR A 774 20.77 20.37 -11.29
C TYR A 774 21.11 19.02 -10.66
N GLU A 775 22.24 18.44 -11.05
CA GLU A 775 22.71 17.18 -10.49
C GLU A 775 23.02 17.31 -8.99
N THR A 776 22.21 16.65 -8.16
CA THR A 776 22.36 16.61 -6.70
C THR A 776 22.36 15.16 -6.23
N GLN A 777 23.56 14.64 -5.94
CA GLN A 777 23.81 13.26 -5.49
C GLN A 777 24.60 13.27 -4.17
N VAL A 778 24.24 14.16 -3.26
CA VAL A 778 24.89 14.31 -1.95
C VAL A 778 24.05 13.58 -0.92
N GLU A 779 24.67 12.65 -0.19
CA GLU A 779 23.96 11.87 0.84
C GLU A 779 23.24 12.78 1.84
N GLY A 780 21.96 12.51 2.08
CA GLY A 780 21.09 13.29 2.97
C GLY A 780 20.51 14.57 2.35
N MET A 781 20.85 14.92 1.11
CA MET A 781 20.23 16.02 0.37
C MET A 781 19.20 15.50 -0.63
N THR A 782 18.20 16.33 -0.98
CA THR A 782 17.20 15.99 -2.00
C THR A 782 17.88 15.63 -3.32
N PHE A 783 17.58 14.44 -3.82
CA PHE A 783 18.11 13.93 -5.07
C PHE A 783 17.47 14.63 -6.26
N GLU A 784 18.30 15.12 -7.18
CA GLU A 784 17.90 15.65 -8.47
C GLU A 784 18.88 15.17 -9.55
N THR A 785 18.37 14.80 -10.73
CA THR A 785 19.20 14.41 -11.87
C THR A 785 18.64 15.02 -13.15
N GLN A 786 19.55 15.39 -14.06
CA GLN A 786 19.22 15.78 -15.43
C GLN A 786 18.87 14.57 -16.31
N TRP A 787 19.31 13.37 -15.94
CA TRP A 787 19.18 12.17 -16.77
C TRP A 787 17.99 11.31 -16.35
N LYS A 788 16.79 11.70 -16.80
CA LYS A 788 15.53 11.07 -16.41
C LYS A 788 15.11 9.99 -17.41
N VAL A 789 14.31 9.06 -16.92
CA VAL A 789 13.54 8.13 -17.75
C VAL A 789 12.06 8.48 -17.60
N LEU A 790 11.39 8.65 -18.73
CA LEU A 790 9.98 9.04 -18.79
C LEU A 790 9.14 7.93 -19.39
N GLU A 791 7.88 7.83 -18.96
CA GLU A 791 6.88 6.99 -19.60
C GLU A 791 6.50 7.60 -20.96
N GLY A 792 6.76 6.85 -22.02
CA GLY A 792 6.29 7.13 -23.37
C GLY A 792 5.30 6.09 -23.86
N GLU A 793 4.46 6.49 -24.81
CA GLU A 793 3.49 5.63 -25.50
C GLU A 793 3.77 5.67 -27.00
N ILE A 794 3.85 4.50 -27.63
CA ILE A 794 3.93 4.42 -29.10
C ILE A 794 2.56 4.75 -29.68
N THR A 795 2.45 5.84 -30.43
CA THR A 795 1.17 6.28 -31.03
C THR A 795 1.05 5.93 -32.51
N GLY A 796 2.14 5.51 -33.15
CA GLY A 796 2.14 5.11 -34.55
C GLY A 796 3.51 4.67 -35.03
N TYR A 797 3.56 4.09 -36.22
CA TYR A 797 4.78 3.86 -36.99
C TYR A 797 4.50 4.11 -38.48
N ASP A 798 5.46 4.72 -39.18
CA ASP A 798 5.35 4.97 -40.61
C ASP A 798 5.74 3.73 -41.44
N ALA A 799 5.44 3.76 -42.74
CA ALA A 799 5.79 2.67 -43.67
C ALA A 799 7.32 2.54 -43.92
N GLN A 800 8.14 3.44 -43.37
CA GLN A 800 9.60 3.37 -43.44
C GLN A 800 10.21 2.72 -42.18
N GLY A 801 9.42 2.42 -41.15
CA GLY A 801 9.86 1.82 -39.90
C GLY A 801 10.32 2.81 -38.84
N ASN A 802 9.88 4.07 -38.92
CA ASN A 802 10.05 5.03 -37.83
C ASN A 802 8.82 5.03 -36.93
N TYR A 803 9.06 5.07 -35.63
CA TYR A 803 8.06 5.02 -34.57
C TYR A 803 7.79 6.41 -34.02
N THR A 804 6.51 6.75 -33.85
CA THR A 804 6.08 7.98 -33.20
C THR A 804 5.77 7.68 -31.73
N VAL A 805 6.44 8.36 -30.83
CA VAL A 805 6.33 8.20 -29.38
C VAL A 805 5.85 9.49 -28.76
N ARG A 806 4.82 9.41 -27.93
CA ARG A 806 4.29 10.53 -27.14
C ARG A 806 4.65 10.35 -25.67
N PHE A 807 5.11 11.40 -25.01
CA PHE A 807 5.45 11.38 -23.57
C PHE A 807 5.23 12.74 -22.93
N LYS A 808 5.17 12.78 -21.59
CA LYS A 808 5.08 14.03 -20.82
C LYS A 808 6.43 14.37 -20.20
N THR A 809 6.89 15.60 -20.39
CA THR A 809 8.10 16.11 -19.73
C THR A 809 7.88 16.25 -18.21
N PRO A 810 8.95 16.41 -17.40
CA PRO A 810 8.83 16.70 -15.98
C PRO A 810 7.96 17.93 -15.62
N ARG A 811 7.72 18.83 -16.59
CA ARG A 811 6.86 20.02 -16.45
C ARG A 811 5.39 19.76 -16.77
N GLY A 812 5.05 18.54 -17.19
CA GLY A 812 3.72 18.16 -17.65
C GLY A 812 3.43 18.52 -19.11
N GLU A 813 4.39 19.08 -19.86
CA GLU A 813 4.22 19.35 -21.29
C GLU A 813 4.23 18.05 -22.08
N GLU A 814 3.23 17.86 -22.94
CA GLU A 814 3.16 16.72 -23.86
C GLU A 814 4.09 16.97 -25.07
N LYS A 815 4.97 16.02 -25.34
CA LYS A 815 5.87 16.01 -26.49
C LYS A 815 5.68 14.75 -27.32
N THR A 816 5.91 14.89 -28.62
CA THR A 816 5.91 13.77 -29.57
C THR A 816 7.24 13.75 -30.31
N GLN A 817 7.84 12.57 -30.44
CA GLN A 817 9.11 12.36 -31.13
C GLN A 817 9.01 11.17 -32.08
N THR A 818 9.59 11.30 -33.27
CA THR A 818 9.77 10.17 -34.19
C THR A 818 11.17 9.59 -34.02
N VAL A 819 11.26 8.28 -33.78
CA VAL A 819 12.50 7.55 -33.50
C VAL A 819 12.58 6.25 -34.30
N PRO A 820 13.77 5.79 -34.71
CA PRO A 820 13.91 4.48 -35.33
C PRO A 820 13.78 3.35 -34.29
N LEU A 821 13.42 2.12 -34.73
CA LEU A 821 13.32 0.93 -33.87
C LEU A 821 14.59 0.66 -33.04
N SER A 822 15.77 0.97 -33.56
CA SER A 822 17.04 0.85 -32.82
C SER A 822 17.09 1.70 -31.56
N THR A 823 16.43 2.86 -31.54
CA THR A 823 16.36 3.72 -30.35
C THR A 823 15.46 3.09 -29.30
N LEU A 824 14.31 2.53 -29.72
CA LEU A 824 13.41 1.80 -28.82
C LEU A 824 14.11 0.61 -28.16
N ARG A 825 14.78 -0.21 -28.97
CA ARG A 825 15.54 -1.38 -28.50
C ARG A 825 16.60 -1.01 -27.47
N LYS A 826 17.37 0.06 -27.73
CA LYS A 826 18.43 0.49 -26.82
C LYS A 826 17.89 0.85 -25.42
N ALA A 827 16.69 1.40 -25.35
CA ALA A 827 16.08 1.80 -24.08
C ALA A 827 15.33 0.66 -23.39
N ASN A 828 14.71 -0.23 -24.18
CA ASN A 828 13.65 -1.10 -23.66
C ASN A 828 13.93 -2.61 -23.80
N ASN A 829 14.92 -3.04 -24.59
CA ASN A 829 15.16 -4.47 -24.76
C ASN A 829 15.64 -5.10 -23.44
N PRO A 830 15.26 -6.37 -23.18
CA PRO A 830 15.81 -7.12 -22.06
C PRO A 830 17.32 -7.31 -22.25
N HIS A 831 18.03 -7.32 -21.12
CA HIS A 831 19.44 -7.66 -21.09
C HIS A 831 19.64 -9.16 -21.27
N TYR A 832 20.82 -9.54 -21.76
CA TYR A 832 21.17 -10.94 -21.96
C TYR A 832 22.58 -11.24 -21.47
N PHE A 833 22.70 -12.21 -20.57
CA PHE A 833 23.98 -12.80 -20.19
C PHE A 833 24.19 -14.12 -20.93
N SER A 834 25.23 -14.16 -21.77
CA SER A 834 25.69 -15.35 -22.46
C SER A 834 26.15 -16.43 -21.45
N PRO A 835 25.61 -17.66 -21.53
CA PRO A 835 26.03 -18.79 -20.69
C PRO A 835 27.52 -19.14 -20.82
N ALA A 836 28.14 -18.81 -21.95
CA ALA A 836 29.54 -19.13 -22.25
C ALA A 836 30.54 -18.07 -21.73
N GLY A 837 30.05 -16.94 -21.19
CA GLY A 837 30.89 -15.88 -20.66
C GLY A 837 30.31 -14.48 -20.91
N SER A 838 29.97 -13.79 -19.82
CA SER A 838 29.62 -12.37 -19.76
C SER A 838 30.33 -11.72 -18.56
N SER A 839 30.24 -10.41 -18.44
CA SER A 839 30.67 -9.73 -17.21
C SER A 839 29.79 -8.53 -16.94
N PHE A 840 29.51 -8.30 -15.66
CA PHE A 840 28.76 -7.15 -15.20
C PHE A 840 29.38 -6.67 -13.88
N ALA A 841 29.62 -5.37 -13.75
CA ALA A 841 30.35 -4.78 -12.64
C ALA A 841 31.69 -5.51 -12.35
N ASP A 842 31.85 -6.03 -11.14
CA ASP A 842 33.00 -6.70 -10.57
C ASP A 842 32.94 -8.24 -10.69
N VAL A 843 31.96 -8.81 -11.40
CA VAL A 843 31.84 -10.26 -11.57
C VAL A 843 31.97 -10.72 -13.02
N SER A 844 32.57 -11.90 -13.20
CA SER A 844 32.46 -12.69 -14.43
C SER A 844 31.34 -13.72 -14.30
N ILE A 845 30.54 -13.84 -15.34
CA ILE A 845 29.36 -14.71 -15.40
C ILE A 845 29.63 -15.78 -16.45
N ASN A 846 29.84 -17.04 -16.05
CA ASN A 846 30.06 -18.14 -16.98
C ASN A 846 29.38 -19.40 -16.48
N VAL A 847 28.12 -19.60 -16.86
CA VAL A 847 27.31 -20.75 -16.43
C VAL A 847 27.89 -22.08 -16.94
N ALA A 848 28.59 -22.07 -18.08
CA ALA A 848 29.17 -23.29 -18.65
C ALA A 848 30.34 -23.85 -17.81
N THR A 849 31.17 -22.98 -17.23
CA THR A 849 32.38 -23.38 -16.48
C THR A 849 32.27 -23.18 -14.97
N ASP A 850 31.36 -22.33 -14.48
CA ASP A 850 31.15 -22.08 -13.06
C ASP A 850 30.11 -23.06 -12.50
N GLU A 851 30.58 -24.13 -11.87
CA GLU A 851 29.73 -25.19 -11.32
C GLU A 851 28.77 -24.69 -10.24
N ALA A 852 29.18 -23.73 -9.41
CA ALA A 852 28.32 -23.22 -8.33
C ALA A 852 27.18 -22.37 -8.90
N LEU A 853 27.49 -21.51 -9.87
CA LEU A 853 26.47 -20.73 -10.57
C LEU A 853 25.50 -21.64 -11.34
N ARG A 854 26.04 -22.66 -12.03
CA ARG A 854 25.21 -23.65 -12.74
C ARG A 854 24.27 -24.37 -11.79
N THR A 855 24.76 -24.87 -10.66
CA THR A 855 23.94 -25.54 -9.65
C THR A 855 22.83 -24.63 -9.11
N PHE A 856 23.14 -23.36 -8.83
CA PHE A 856 22.13 -22.37 -8.42
C PHE A 856 20.99 -22.24 -9.45
N LEU A 857 21.32 -22.18 -10.74
CA LEU A 857 20.29 -22.07 -11.79
C LEU A 857 19.52 -23.38 -12.02
N GLU A 858 20.19 -24.53 -11.92
CA GLU A 858 19.55 -25.85 -12.06
C GLU A 858 18.54 -26.12 -10.93
N GLU A 859 18.85 -25.75 -9.69
CA GLU A 859 17.96 -25.90 -8.55
C GLU A 859 16.67 -25.05 -8.65
N ALA A 860 16.70 -23.95 -9.42
CA ALA A 860 15.52 -23.12 -9.66
C ALA A 860 14.60 -23.68 -10.76
N LYS A 861 15.07 -24.62 -11.60
CA LYS A 861 14.27 -25.18 -12.70
C LYS A 861 12.94 -25.79 -12.27
N PRO A 862 12.83 -26.56 -11.18
CA PRO A 862 11.55 -27.09 -10.73
C PRO A 862 10.53 -25.99 -10.37
N ILE A 863 11.01 -24.86 -9.83
CA ILE A 863 10.17 -23.69 -9.53
C ILE A 863 9.65 -23.10 -10.86
N ILE A 864 10.55 -22.86 -11.81
CA ILE A 864 10.17 -22.35 -13.14
C ILE A 864 9.17 -23.28 -13.81
N GLN A 865 9.43 -24.60 -13.83
CA GLN A 865 8.54 -25.59 -14.46
C GLN A 865 7.15 -25.68 -13.83
N ALA A 866 7.01 -25.38 -12.54
CA ALA A 866 5.72 -25.37 -11.86
C ALA A 866 4.81 -24.21 -12.35
N HIS A 867 5.39 -23.08 -12.74
CA HIS A 867 4.65 -21.90 -13.19
C HIS A 867 4.65 -21.73 -14.71
N LEU A 868 5.80 -21.93 -15.36
CA LEU A 868 6.10 -21.67 -16.76
C LEU A 868 6.75 -22.92 -17.43
N PRO A 869 5.99 -24.02 -17.61
CA PRO A 869 6.49 -25.22 -18.27
C PRO A 869 6.80 -24.95 -19.75
N ALA A 870 7.90 -25.52 -20.25
CA ALA A 870 8.30 -25.46 -21.65
C ALA A 870 7.81 -26.69 -22.43
N ASP A 871 6.53 -27.03 -22.29
CA ASP A 871 5.90 -28.22 -22.88
C ASP A 871 4.93 -27.90 -24.04
N GLY A 872 4.79 -26.63 -24.41
CA GLY A 872 3.87 -26.14 -25.43
C GLY A 872 2.59 -25.55 -24.85
N SER A 873 2.28 -25.80 -23.58
CA SER A 873 1.03 -25.33 -22.96
C SER A 873 0.94 -23.81 -22.85
N MET A 874 2.08 -23.11 -22.85
CA MET A 874 2.12 -21.64 -22.79
C MET A 874 1.75 -20.97 -24.12
N ALA A 875 1.91 -21.66 -25.26
CA ALA A 875 1.72 -21.07 -26.59
C ALA A 875 0.26 -20.66 -26.89
N THR A 876 -0.71 -21.26 -26.20
CA THR A 876 -2.15 -21.02 -26.43
C THR A 876 -2.81 -20.20 -25.32
N MET A 877 -2.07 -19.86 -24.25
CA MET A 877 -2.60 -19.07 -23.14
C MET A 877 -2.98 -17.66 -23.55
N SER A 878 -3.89 -17.05 -22.80
CA SER A 878 -4.18 -15.63 -22.93
C SER A 878 -3.03 -14.80 -22.34
N PRO A 879 -2.82 -13.56 -22.82
CA PRO A 879 -1.85 -12.61 -22.25
C PRO A 879 -1.92 -12.50 -20.72
N LYS A 880 -3.15 -12.31 -20.18
CA LYS A 880 -3.39 -12.12 -18.74
C LYS A 880 -3.05 -13.36 -17.91
N GLU A 881 -3.42 -14.55 -18.39
CA GLU A 881 -3.13 -15.80 -17.67
C GLU A 881 -1.62 -16.09 -17.65
N LEU A 882 -0.92 -15.83 -18.76
CA LEU A 882 0.53 -15.96 -18.81
C LEU A 882 1.22 -14.93 -17.89
N ALA A 883 0.80 -13.67 -17.91
CA ALA A 883 1.34 -12.62 -17.04
C ALA A 883 1.14 -12.93 -15.54
N ARG A 884 -0.05 -13.44 -15.16
CA ARG A 884 -0.31 -13.90 -13.79
C ARG A 884 0.68 -14.98 -13.36
N ARG A 885 0.90 -16.00 -14.20
CA ARG A 885 1.90 -17.06 -13.92
C ARG A 885 3.33 -16.53 -13.89
N GLN A 886 3.65 -15.53 -14.72
CA GLN A 886 4.94 -14.86 -14.69
C GLN A 886 5.16 -14.14 -13.34
N LYS A 887 4.17 -13.40 -12.83
CA LYS A 887 4.22 -12.77 -11.50
C LYS A 887 4.43 -13.79 -10.38
N GLU A 888 3.66 -14.87 -10.38
CA GLU A 888 3.82 -15.96 -9.40
C GLU A 888 5.20 -16.62 -9.49
N CYS A 889 5.74 -16.77 -10.70
CA CYS A 889 7.09 -17.29 -10.91
C CYS A 889 8.15 -16.32 -10.35
N ILE A 890 8.01 -15.01 -10.58
CA ILE A 890 8.93 -13.99 -10.06
C ILE A 890 8.95 -14.02 -8.53
N GLU A 891 7.78 -14.05 -7.88
CA GLU A 891 7.65 -14.16 -6.43
C GLU A 891 8.37 -15.41 -5.87
N ALA A 892 8.12 -16.56 -6.49
CA ALA A 892 8.74 -17.83 -6.08
C ALA A 892 10.26 -17.83 -6.30
N LEU A 893 10.73 -17.26 -7.41
CA LEU A 893 12.15 -17.11 -7.72
C LEU A 893 12.85 -16.14 -6.78
N GLN A 894 12.19 -15.04 -6.38
CA GLN A 894 12.74 -14.14 -5.37
C GLN A 894 12.85 -14.82 -4.00
N GLY A 895 11.84 -15.61 -3.64
CA GLY A 895 11.88 -16.48 -2.46
C GLY A 895 13.09 -17.43 -2.48
N TYR A 896 13.36 -18.06 -3.62
CA TYR A 896 14.54 -18.90 -3.84
C TYR A 896 15.86 -18.12 -3.75
N ALA A 897 15.93 -16.95 -4.39
CA ALA A 897 17.12 -16.10 -4.46
C ALA A 897 17.46 -15.42 -3.12
N SER A 898 16.50 -15.31 -2.19
CA SER A 898 16.69 -14.75 -0.84
C SER A 898 17.76 -15.46 0.01
N ARG A 899 18.24 -16.62 -0.45
CA ARG A 899 19.43 -17.27 0.10
C ARG A 899 20.69 -16.40 -0.03
N ILE A 900 20.80 -15.59 -1.07
CA ILE A 900 21.92 -14.65 -1.26
C ILE A 900 21.62 -13.42 -0.40
N LYS A 901 22.24 -13.35 0.77
CA LYS A 901 21.98 -12.28 1.74
C LYS A 901 22.97 -11.13 1.61
N TYR A 902 22.58 -9.95 2.08
CA TYR A 902 23.52 -8.85 2.23
C TYR A 902 24.63 -9.24 3.23
N PRO A 903 25.91 -8.92 2.96
CA PRO A 903 27.01 -9.13 3.92
C PRO A 903 26.84 -8.26 5.17
N GLN A 904 27.28 -8.77 6.32
CA GLN A 904 27.37 -7.98 7.55
C GLN A 904 28.55 -7.01 7.51
N GLU A 905 28.41 -5.85 8.17
CA GLU A 905 29.43 -4.80 8.21
C GLU A 905 30.74 -5.25 8.87
N ALA A 906 31.84 -4.65 8.40
CA ALA A 906 33.20 -5.14 8.62
C ALA A 906 33.72 -4.97 10.05
N GLU A 907 33.27 -3.95 10.80
CA GLU A 907 33.94 -3.57 12.04
C GLU A 907 33.82 -4.62 13.16
N ASN A 908 32.84 -5.55 13.11
CA ASN A 908 32.65 -6.55 14.17
C ASN A 908 32.08 -7.92 13.72
N THR A 909 32.01 -8.24 12.42
CA THR A 909 31.33 -9.47 11.99
C THR A 909 32.08 -10.76 12.35
N THR A 910 31.37 -11.72 12.94
CA THR A 910 31.83 -13.11 13.16
C THR A 910 31.38 -14.07 12.05
N ASP A 911 30.60 -13.60 11.06
CA ASP A 911 30.07 -14.42 9.98
C ASP A 911 31.18 -14.76 8.96
N PRO A 912 31.60 -16.03 8.83
CA PRO A 912 32.69 -16.41 7.93
C PRO A 912 32.35 -16.11 6.46
N ASN A 913 31.07 -16.15 6.08
CA ASN A 913 30.66 -15.87 4.71
C ASN A 913 30.73 -14.36 4.39
N SER A 914 30.41 -13.49 5.36
CA SER A 914 30.60 -12.04 5.18
C SER A 914 32.08 -11.67 5.08
N LYS A 915 32.96 -12.37 5.82
CA LYS A 915 34.42 -12.19 5.68
C LYS A 915 34.93 -12.67 4.32
N ALA A 916 34.44 -13.80 3.84
CA ALA A 916 34.78 -14.31 2.52
C ALA A 916 34.34 -13.32 1.41
N PHE A 917 33.16 -12.72 1.56
CA PHE A 917 32.69 -11.66 0.66
C PHE A 917 33.64 -10.47 0.64
N GLN A 918 34.05 -9.96 1.81
CA GLN A 918 34.99 -8.83 1.91
C GLN A 918 36.34 -9.13 1.25
N ALA A 919 36.82 -10.38 1.34
CA ALA A 919 38.05 -10.80 0.64
C ALA A 919 37.87 -10.82 -0.88
N LEU A 920 36.70 -11.22 -1.39
CA LEU A 920 36.40 -11.16 -2.82
C LEU A 920 36.30 -9.72 -3.33
N GLU A 921 35.72 -8.81 -2.55
CA GLU A 921 35.57 -7.40 -2.93
C GLU A 921 36.92 -6.67 -3.11
N GLN A 922 37.98 -7.15 -2.46
CA GLN A 922 39.35 -6.65 -2.68
C GLN A 922 39.96 -7.10 -4.01
N THR A 923 39.32 -8.01 -4.74
CA THR A 923 39.76 -8.45 -6.07
C THR A 923 39.09 -7.63 -7.17
N ASN A 924 39.81 -7.38 -8.27
CA ASN A 924 39.30 -6.53 -9.35
C ASN A 924 38.09 -7.15 -10.09
N ARG A 925 38.11 -8.48 -10.29
CA ARG A 925 36.99 -9.24 -10.86
C ARG A 925 37.06 -10.72 -10.46
N PHE A 926 35.93 -11.31 -10.10
CA PHE A 926 35.85 -12.70 -9.67
C PHE A 926 34.60 -13.44 -10.23
N PRO A 927 34.55 -14.78 -10.23
CA PRO A 927 33.39 -15.54 -10.71
C PRO A 927 32.15 -15.33 -9.83
N LEU A 928 31.00 -15.08 -10.44
CA LEU A 928 29.73 -14.89 -9.71
C LEU A 928 29.37 -16.09 -8.83
N GLY A 929 29.72 -17.32 -9.24
CA GLY A 929 29.45 -18.51 -8.44
C GLY A 929 30.19 -18.57 -7.12
N GLU A 930 31.26 -17.79 -6.92
CA GLU A 930 31.86 -17.62 -5.58
C GLU A 930 30.85 -17.00 -4.60
N LEU A 931 30.01 -16.06 -5.06
CA LEU A 931 28.93 -15.47 -4.26
C LEU A 931 27.79 -16.45 -4.00
N ALA A 932 27.51 -17.33 -4.95
CA ALA A 932 26.53 -18.40 -4.76
C ALA A 932 26.98 -19.38 -3.66
N LYS A 933 28.27 -19.72 -3.59
CA LYS A 933 28.84 -20.60 -2.55
C LYS A 933 28.73 -20.00 -1.15
N ILE A 934 29.13 -18.74 -1.00
CA ILE A 934 29.12 -18.07 0.31
C ILE A 934 27.74 -17.49 0.65
N GLN A 935 26.82 -17.46 -0.32
CA GLN A 935 25.47 -16.93 -0.17
C GLN A 935 25.46 -15.47 0.33
N ARG A 936 26.38 -14.66 -0.18
CA ARG A 936 26.50 -13.23 0.15
C ARG A 936 26.65 -12.39 -1.10
N GLY A 937 25.99 -11.25 -1.12
CA GLY A 937 26.12 -10.28 -2.19
C GLY A 937 25.37 -9.01 -1.87
N VAL A 938 25.94 -7.85 -2.23
CA VAL A 938 25.24 -6.57 -2.23
C VAL A 938 24.28 -6.43 -3.43
N CYS A 939 23.56 -5.32 -3.52
CA CYS A 939 22.48 -5.09 -4.49
C CYS A 939 22.80 -5.49 -5.94
N ARG A 940 23.93 -5.04 -6.48
CA ARG A 940 24.37 -5.38 -7.86
C ARG A 940 24.45 -6.88 -8.09
N HIS A 941 24.91 -7.66 -7.11
CA HIS A 941 25.08 -9.11 -7.24
C HIS A 941 23.74 -9.84 -7.15
N GLN A 942 22.89 -9.44 -6.21
CA GLN A 942 21.55 -10.02 -6.05
C GLN A 942 20.70 -9.77 -7.30
N CYS A 943 20.77 -8.56 -7.88
CA CYS A 943 20.12 -8.21 -9.13
C CYS A 943 20.61 -9.07 -10.31
N ILE A 944 21.91 -9.38 -10.41
CA ILE A 944 22.44 -10.29 -11.43
C ILE A 944 21.89 -11.72 -11.26
N PHE A 945 21.83 -12.23 -10.03
CA PHE A 945 21.24 -13.55 -9.76
C PHE A 945 19.76 -13.60 -10.15
N GLU A 946 18.99 -12.58 -9.77
CA GLU A 946 17.59 -12.42 -10.15
C GLU A 946 17.44 -12.40 -11.68
N HIS A 947 18.19 -11.56 -12.38
CA HIS A 947 18.13 -11.48 -13.84
C HIS A 947 18.46 -12.81 -14.53
N LEU A 948 19.47 -13.56 -14.05
CA LEU A 948 19.78 -14.89 -14.60
C LEU A 948 18.64 -15.89 -14.40
N LEU A 949 17.92 -15.82 -13.27
CA LEU A 949 16.74 -16.65 -13.01
C LEU A 949 15.59 -16.26 -13.94
N LEU A 950 15.34 -14.96 -14.13
CA LEU A 950 14.32 -14.45 -15.06
C LEU A 950 14.63 -14.82 -16.51
N GLN A 951 15.90 -14.72 -16.93
CA GLN A 951 16.36 -15.17 -18.25
C GLN A 951 16.13 -16.68 -18.43
N GLN A 952 16.40 -17.48 -17.40
CA GLN A 952 16.14 -18.92 -17.42
C GLN A 952 14.65 -19.24 -17.50
N ALA A 953 13.80 -18.40 -16.90
CA ALA A 953 12.35 -18.52 -16.91
C ALA A 953 11.69 -18.02 -18.20
N GLY A 954 12.41 -17.28 -19.05
CA GLY A 954 11.82 -16.61 -20.20
C GLY A 954 10.88 -15.49 -19.74
N ILE A 955 11.37 -14.62 -18.86
CA ILE A 955 10.73 -13.37 -18.48
C ILE A 955 11.65 -12.25 -18.95
N ASP A 956 11.10 -11.33 -19.75
CA ASP A 956 11.88 -10.22 -20.27
C ASP A 956 12.25 -9.31 -19.13
N SER A 957 13.55 -9.12 -18.90
CA SER A 957 14.05 -8.24 -17.87
C SER A 957 15.27 -7.44 -18.33
N ARG A 958 15.33 -6.17 -17.95
CA ARG A 958 16.52 -5.32 -18.11
C ARG A 958 17.06 -4.91 -16.74
N LEU A 959 18.37 -4.84 -16.59
CA LEU A 959 19.00 -4.30 -15.39
C LEU A 959 19.02 -2.78 -15.48
N THR A 960 18.62 -2.12 -14.40
CA THR A 960 18.63 -0.67 -14.29
C THR A 960 19.34 -0.23 -13.02
N SER A 961 19.85 1.00 -13.05
CA SER A 961 20.54 1.58 -11.90
C SER A 961 20.10 3.01 -11.69
N GLY A 962 20.05 3.41 -10.43
CA GLY A 962 19.71 4.77 -10.08
C GLY A 962 19.93 5.05 -8.61
N ALA A 963 19.25 6.07 -8.11
CA ALA A 963 19.33 6.49 -6.74
C ALA A 963 18.47 5.62 -5.82
N ALA A 964 19.03 5.22 -4.69
CA ALA A 964 18.29 4.74 -3.53
C ALA A 964 18.10 5.89 -2.56
N ASN A 965 16.91 6.51 -2.58
CA ASN A 965 16.63 7.66 -1.73
C ASN A 965 15.88 7.25 -0.44
N THR A 966 15.74 8.19 0.49
CA THR A 966 14.72 8.14 1.53
C THR A 966 13.32 8.29 0.90
N SER A 967 12.27 7.97 1.65
CA SER A 967 10.89 8.34 1.26
C SER A 967 10.72 9.85 1.04
N GLY A 968 11.56 10.67 1.66
CA GLY A 968 11.63 12.13 1.50
C GLY A 968 12.29 12.61 0.20
N ASN A 969 12.83 11.69 -0.63
CA ASN A 969 13.67 11.95 -1.80
C ASN A 969 15.13 12.33 -1.48
N ASP A 970 15.61 12.11 -0.26
CA ASP A 970 17.00 12.41 0.06
C ASP A 970 17.91 11.28 -0.41
N PHE A 971 18.98 11.61 -1.13
CA PHE A 971 19.91 10.64 -1.68
C PHE A 971 20.58 9.83 -0.57
N ARG A 972 20.63 8.50 -0.69
CA ARG A 972 21.36 7.62 0.25
C ARG A 972 22.46 6.80 -0.43
N GLY A 973 22.64 6.96 -1.73
CA GLY A 973 23.54 6.16 -2.54
C GLY A 973 22.83 5.55 -3.75
N TYR A 974 23.52 4.63 -4.41
CA TYR A 974 23.03 4.01 -5.63
C TYR A 974 22.53 2.59 -5.39
N HIS A 975 21.61 2.18 -6.25
CA HIS A 975 21.02 0.86 -6.23
C HIS A 975 20.84 0.32 -7.65
N LEU A 976 20.67 -1.00 -7.74
CA LEU A 976 20.39 -1.72 -8.98
C LEU A 976 19.16 -2.60 -8.76
N TRP A 977 18.29 -2.63 -9.76
CA TRP A 977 17.08 -3.46 -9.78
C TRP A 977 16.85 -3.99 -11.18
N ALA A 978 15.92 -4.93 -11.32
CA ALA A 978 15.44 -5.40 -12.60
C ALA A 978 14.13 -4.69 -12.94
N GLU A 979 13.93 -4.37 -14.21
CA GLU A 979 12.62 -4.08 -14.76
C GLU A 979 12.17 -5.23 -15.62
N VAL A 980 10.93 -5.67 -15.43
CA VAL A 980 10.35 -6.81 -16.14
C VAL A 980 9.18 -6.36 -17.01
N THR A 981 9.08 -6.94 -18.20
CA THR A 981 7.95 -6.76 -19.11
C THR A 981 7.23 -8.09 -19.23
N LEU A 982 5.92 -8.10 -18.98
CA LEU A 982 5.10 -9.31 -18.93
C LEU A 982 4.21 -9.45 -20.17
N ALA A 983 3.55 -10.60 -20.30
CA ALA A 983 2.75 -10.93 -21.48
C ALA A 983 1.50 -10.06 -21.68
N ASP A 984 1.03 -9.37 -20.64
CA ASP A 984 -0.04 -8.37 -20.70
C ASP A 984 0.44 -6.98 -21.15
N ASN A 985 1.72 -6.86 -21.50
CA ASN A 985 2.40 -5.63 -21.90
C ASN A 985 2.57 -4.59 -20.78
N GLU A 986 2.28 -4.98 -19.55
CA GLU A 986 2.58 -4.15 -18.38
C GLU A 986 4.02 -4.37 -17.92
N ARG A 987 4.54 -3.35 -17.25
CA ARG A 987 5.95 -3.27 -16.83
C ARG A 987 6.04 -3.09 -15.33
N TYR A 988 6.98 -3.79 -14.73
CA TYR A 988 7.18 -3.81 -13.29
C TYR A 988 8.65 -3.67 -12.93
N LEU A 989 8.91 -3.09 -11.77
CA LEU A 989 10.19 -3.14 -11.09
C LEU A 989 10.23 -4.36 -10.17
N SER A 990 11.28 -5.16 -10.30
CA SER A 990 11.60 -6.31 -9.45
C SER A 990 12.94 -6.05 -8.75
N ASP A 991 12.93 -6.09 -7.42
CA ASP A 991 14.09 -5.78 -6.58
C ASP A 991 14.26 -6.85 -5.49
N GLN A 992 15.15 -7.80 -5.77
CA GLN A 992 15.53 -8.85 -4.84
C GLN A 992 16.03 -8.32 -3.48
N THR A 993 16.70 -7.17 -3.46
CA THR A 993 17.37 -6.66 -2.24
C THR A 993 16.35 -6.14 -1.23
N TRP A 994 15.25 -5.56 -1.71
CA TRP A 994 14.16 -5.05 -0.87
C TRP A 994 12.94 -5.98 -0.85
N HIS A 995 13.05 -7.18 -1.42
CA HIS A 995 11.98 -8.18 -1.50
C HIS A 995 10.70 -7.66 -2.16
N HIS A 996 10.85 -6.91 -3.25
CA HIS A 996 9.73 -6.40 -4.03
C HIS A 996 9.68 -7.14 -5.38
N PRO A 997 8.73 -8.06 -5.59
CA PRO A 997 8.71 -8.93 -6.77
C PRO A 997 8.18 -8.25 -8.04
N HIS A 998 7.20 -7.35 -7.91
CA HIS A 998 6.63 -6.66 -9.06
C HIS A 998 5.89 -5.39 -8.62
N ILE A 999 6.62 -4.27 -8.57
CA ILE A 999 6.00 -2.94 -8.38
C ILE A 999 5.67 -2.38 -9.76
N PRO A 1000 4.44 -1.95 -10.07
CA PRO A 1000 4.13 -1.25 -11.31
C PRO A 1000 5.16 -0.15 -11.60
N LEU A 1001 5.81 -0.21 -12.76
CA LEU A 1001 7.01 0.59 -13.02
C LEU A 1001 6.71 2.09 -12.98
N TRP A 1002 5.75 2.54 -13.79
CA TRP A 1002 5.43 3.96 -13.90
C TRP A 1002 4.54 4.45 -12.78
N SER A 1003 3.39 3.82 -12.57
CA SER A 1003 2.40 4.22 -11.58
C SER A 1003 2.79 3.93 -10.13
N GLY A 1004 3.88 3.18 -9.93
CA GLY A 1004 4.44 2.86 -8.61
C GLY A 1004 5.88 3.33 -8.47
N ALA A 1005 6.83 2.60 -9.06
CA ALA A 1005 8.26 2.77 -8.82
C ALA A 1005 8.76 4.18 -9.18
N TYR A 1006 8.38 4.73 -10.33
CA TYR A 1006 8.94 6.01 -10.79
C TYR A 1006 8.07 7.24 -10.55
N SER A 1007 6.76 7.09 -10.31
CA SER A 1007 5.89 8.24 -10.01
C SER A 1007 5.69 8.48 -8.50
N VAL A 1008 5.63 7.43 -7.69
CA VAL A 1008 5.26 7.51 -6.27
C VAL A 1008 6.44 7.16 -5.37
N ASP A 1009 7.17 6.10 -5.71
CA ASP A 1009 8.29 5.62 -4.91
C ASP A 1009 9.54 6.49 -5.13
N ARG A 1010 9.61 7.57 -4.37
CA ARG A 1010 10.79 8.47 -4.39
C ARG A 1010 12.08 7.75 -3.99
N GLN A 1011 12.01 6.57 -3.38
CA GLN A 1011 13.17 5.78 -2.98
C GLN A 1011 13.91 5.21 -4.20
N ARG A 1012 13.28 5.11 -5.37
CA ARG A 1012 13.89 4.55 -6.58
C ARG A 1012 13.68 5.49 -7.76
N GLN A 1013 14.75 6.13 -8.19
CA GLN A 1013 14.74 6.91 -9.42
C GLN A 1013 15.84 6.40 -10.34
N GLU A 1014 15.47 5.85 -11.50
CA GLU A 1014 16.45 5.45 -12.51
C GLU A 1014 17.27 6.64 -12.98
N MET A 1015 18.56 6.42 -13.16
CA MET A 1015 19.47 7.37 -13.77
C MET A 1015 19.97 6.78 -15.08
N TYR A 1016 19.42 7.22 -16.21
CA TYR A 1016 19.72 6.60 -17.50
C TYR A 1016 21.22 6.53 -17.80
N ASP A 1017 21.98 7.62 -17.61
CA ASP A 1017 23.41 7.62 -17.91
C ASP A 1017 24.20 6.61 -17.06
N ARG A 1018 23.74 6.36 -15.83
CA ARG A 1018 24.32 5.33 -14.96
C ARG A 1018 23.97 3.93 -15.46
N THR A 1019 22.71 3.67 -15.81
CA THR A 1019 22.32 2.41 -16.45
C THR A 1019 23.16 2.18 -17.72
N ALA A 1020 23.30 3.20 -18.56
CA ALA A 1020 24.08 3.16 -19.79
C ALA A 1020 25.57 2.85 -19.58
N HIS A 1021 26.16 3.19 -18.43
CA HIS A 1021 27.53 2.80 -18.09
C HIS A 1021 27.69 1.29 -17.94
N PHE A 1022 26.67 0.60 -17.43
CA PHE A 1022 26.66 -0.85 -17.32
C PHE A 1022 26.25 -1.53 -18.63
N ASP A 1023 25.51 -0.81 -19.48
CA ASP A 1023 24.84 -1.35 -20.67
C ASP A 1023 25.66 -1.36 -21.97
N ARG A 1024 26.86 -0.73 -22.00
CA ARG A 1024 27.60 -0.47 -23.26
C ARG A 1024 27.87 -1.69 -24.15
N ASN A 1025 27.81 -2.91 -23.61
CA ASN A 1025 28.07 -4.15 -24.33
C ASN A 1025 26.90 -5.17 -24.30
N ILE A 1026 25.78 -4.86 -23.65
CA ILE A 1026 24.75 -5.86 -23.27
C ILE A 1026 23.58 -5.92 -24.26
N VAL A 1027 23.42 -4.91 -25.13
CA VAL A 1027 22.26 -4.79 -26.06
C VAL A 1027 22.51 -5.32 -27.49
N ASN A 1028 23.48 -6.22 -27.71
CA ASN A 1028 23.76 -6.76 -29.05
C ASN A 1028 23.23 -8.18 -29.27
#